data_AF-A0A1M7N6D7-F1
#
_entry.id   AF-A0A1M7N6D7-F1
#
_cell.length_a   1.000
_cell.length_b   1.000
_cell.length_c   1.000
_cell.angle_alpha   90.00
_cell.angle_beta   90.00
_cell.angle_gamma   90.00
#
_symmetry.space_group_name_H-M   'P 1'
#
loop_
_entity.id
_entity.type
_entity.pdbx_description
1 polymer ?
#
loop_
_entity_poly.entity_id
_entity_poly.type
_entity_poly.pdbx_seq_one_letter_code
_entity_poly.pdbx_strand_id
1 'polypeptide(L)'
;MCEDGDWTPDSDENVDKKSSSSGKASSSSSKKTQSSSSSDKAKSSSSGKVSSSSVSKASSSSSGKETSSSSFKYEQDSSAYVQPKVVAVKNKSISGVSQKGPFVTGSTIKLYELDGKKFAQTGKSFSGKISSDDGKFSVSSVSLASQYASLEATGYFRNEVTGEKSKGTITLNALTDLSDRKNVNINLLTHLEYERVLHLIESGINFTAAKKQAEAEILNAFGIKGEFANSEDLDIFGKGDGNAALLAFSVLMLGGTVDEYSDYKELSEAELTERLTKFATDIAKDGSWDDENTKATIADRAAAYSRYEADDYYRDYNGFSNIRQSIEKWNLGAVPVFEKYVRNFWTDVYGLGKCDSKNEGKVVATKNKLSNTYDTEFSNTYGTKVRFICKEGTWKHASDLEKDTYQWAAGKDGEIKVGDITKQKYDYDGKLKKWRYAIGAEVVLGGCTEAREKDFSKNTGKAYGAWYICKNREWKGTDSTTVDTQAWGPGDDGELRKGDSTSAIYKYDEDEKKWLTATKNDTMLKLNGCTVNRIYEVSKSPFDDMFYVCDSVFYSAWFGNDFKDTVKMDWRKATSEESVLGVCTETREKDFSKNTGRVNSIWYICKNRKWEMTDRTTVDTQGWSKGKDGELRRGDSTDAVYKYDEYYDEWLSVISYRDSVLELNGCTRNRNGEVGRSPFDDTYYKCSIYDTSYYNKECYWIIATEVEYNTYGKSCTATEVGKIIDGVVIDTNRYYCTADGWINLKDWSWGVSKELRVNPEITYGSMTDSRDNKVYKTVKIGNQVWMAENLNYADSVKTPSLKGKSWCYDNKEENCFVAGRLYTWTAAIDSVMLYDDGEGVACGYGVEECQLPEKIQGVCPPGWHLPTGDEWKELIVIYIGGGVDAGKKLKSQTGWNGRNGADALGFCALPVGYSGNAGRGFSNAGQETRFWGFERDGSPYYSSLNSNSNLAGFQSGAVGSYIVKNYVYSVRCLKD
;
A
#
# COMPACT_ATOMS: atom_id res chain seq x y z
N MET A 1 -31.59 -27.87 -1.08
CA MET A 1 -32.88 -27.17 -0.86
C MET A 1 -32.57 -25.69 -0.98
N CYS A 2 -33.44 -24.97 -1.67
CA CYS A 2 -33.46 -23.53 -1.96
C CYS A 2 -32.81 -22.66 -0.86
N GLU A 3 -31.89 -21.74 -1.21
CA GLU A 3 -32.13 -20.39 -1.81
C GLU A 3 -32.92 -19.47 -0.85
N ASP A 4 -32.74 -18.15 -0.78
CA ASP A 4 -31.67 -17.22 -1.23
C ASP A 4 -31.83 -15.92 -0.40
N GLY A 5 -30.85 -15.03 -0.34
CA GLY A 5 -30.88 -13.77 -1.12
C GLY A 5 -30.86 -12.58 -0.15
N ASP A 6 -30.03 -11.52 -0.22
CA ASP A 6 -29.44 -10.81 -1.37
C ASP A 6 -30.50 -10.27 -2.35
N TRP A 7 -30.43 -9.06 -2.91
CA TRP A 7 -29.50 -7.93 -2.68
C TRP A 7 -30.09 -6.62 -3.29
N THR A 8 -29.19 -5.70 -3.63
CA THR A 8 -29.38 -4.37 -4.24
C THR A 8 -29.04 -4.46 -5.76
N PRO A 9 -29.04 -3.39 -6.61
CA PRO A 9 -29.14 -1.95 -6.40
C PRO A 9 -30.35 -1.33 -7.15
N ASP A 10 -30.18 -0.32 -8.02
CA ASP A 10 -31.25 0.25 -8.87
C ASP A 10 -31.01 1.64 -9.53
N SER A 11 -29.79 2.03 -9.91
CA SER A 11 -29.44 3.26 -10.69
C SER A 11 -29.95 4.66 -10.15
N ASP A 12 -29.66 5.87 -10.68
CA ASP A 12 -28.45 6.43 -11.31
C ASP A 12 -28.48 7.99 -11.43
N GLU A 13 -27.31 8.56 -11.77
CA GLU A 13 -27.03 9.69 -12.69
C GLU A 13 -27.79 11.07 -12.73
N ASN A 14 -26.95 12.12 -12.62
CA ASN A 14 -26.72 13.22 -13.60
C ASN A 14 -27.48 14.58 -13.68
N VAL A 15 -26.62 15.62 -13.85
CA VAL A 15 -26.63 16.72 -14.85
C VAL A 15 -27.10 18.17 -14.50
N ASP A 16 -26.13 19.09 -14.65
CA ASP A 16 -26.12 20.53 -14.98
C ASP A 16 -27.05 21.58 -14.29
N LYS A 17 -26.44 22.68 -13.80
CA LYS A 17 -26.27 23.95 -14.58
C LYS A 17 -25.60 25.12 -13.82
N LYS A 18 -24.57 25.69 -14.47
CA LYS A 18 -24.26 27.14 -14.67
C LYS A 18 -24.58 28.22 -13.60
N SER A 19 -23.53 28.98 -13.27
CA SER A 19 -23.35 30.45 -13.52
C SER A 19 -23.21 31.50 -12.39
N SER A 20 -22.18 32.35 -12.59
CA SER A 20 -22.12 33.82 -12.43
C SER A 20 -22.09 34.55 -11.07
N SER A 21 -20.88 35.02 -10.73
CA SER A 21 -20.47 36.45 -10.71
C SER A 21 -20.62 37.35 -9.45
N SER A 22 -19.59 38.20 -9.30
CA SER A 22 -19.50 39.45 -8.51
C SER A 22 -19.53 39.35 -6.97
N GLY A 23 -18.79 40.17 -6.20
CA GLY A 23 -17.70 41.10 -6.53
C GLY A 23 -17.48 42.16 -5.44
N LYS A 24 -16.23 42.69 -5.31
CA LYS A 24 -15.82 43.93 -4.59
C LYS A 24 -16.22 44.07 -3.08
N ALA A 25 -15.54 44.86 -2.23
CA ALA A 25 -14.19 45.41 -2.13
C ALA A 25 -14.10 46.16 -0.78
N SER A 26 -12.89 46.57 -0.35
CA SER A 26 -12.65 47.66 0.63
C SER A 26 -13.07 47.41 2.10
N SER A 27 -12.46 48.02 3.13
CA SER A 27 -11.12 48.63 3.25
C SER A 27 -10.79 49.01 4.71
N SER A 28 -9.49 49.22 4.96
CA SER A 28 -8.93 50.27 5.83
C SER A 28 -8.92 50.14 7.36
N SER A 29 -7.70 50.39 7.89
CA SER A 29 -7.41 51.20 9.09
C SER A 29 -7.71 50.60 10.48
N SER A 30 -6.96 50.92 11.56
CA SER A 30 -5.65 51.59 11.71
C SER A 30 -5.25 51.56 13.19
N LYS A 31 -3.94 51.54 13.50
CA LYS A 31 -3.31 52.15 14.71
C LYS A 31 -3.69 51.57 16.10
N LYS A 32 -2.87 51.64 17.16
CA LYS A 32 -1.41 51.87 17.36
C LYS A 32 -1.10 51.69 18.88
N THR A 33 0.18 51.44 19.24
CA THR A 33 0.83 51.80 20.53
C THR A 33 0.34 51.09 21.83
N GLN A 34 1.23 50.36 22.55
CA GLN A 34 2.05 50.80 23.73
C GLN A 34 1.24 50.99 25.04
N SER A 35 1.74 50.68 26.24
CA SER A 35 3.00 50.07 26.72
C SER A 35 2.93 49.79 28.24
N SER A 36 3.99 49.18 28.81
CA SER A 36 4.48 49.36 30.20
C SER A 36 3.61 48.88 31.38
N SER A 37 4.13 48.46 32.55
CA SER A 37 5.50 48.05 33.00
C SER A 37 5.44 47.61 34.49
N SER A 38 6.58 47.17 35.08
CA SER A 38 6.83 46.94 36.53
C SER A 38 6.09 45.74 37.17
N SER A 39 6.56 45.00 38.18
CA SER A 39 7.87 44.81 38.87
C SER A 39 7.79 43.48 39.68
N ASP A 40 8.69 42.98 40.55
CA ASP A 40 9.86 43.53 41.25
C ASP A 40 10.86 42.41 41.73
N LYS A 41 11.76 42.75 42.66
CA LYS A 41 12.76 41.98 43.46
C LYS A 41 12.28 40.60 44.01
N ALA A 42 13.08 39.53 44.18
CA ALA A 42 14.52 39.29 44.47
C ALA A 42 14.90 39.04 45.96
N LYS A 43 15.93 38.18 46.16
CA LYS A 43 16.65 37.73 47.40
C LYS A 43 16.14 36.45 48.11
N SER A 44 16.96 35.65 48.84
CA SER A 44 18.37 35.19 48.74
C SER A 44 18.77 34.40 50.01
N SER A 45 19.90 33.64 49.97
CA SER A 45 20.72 33.07 51.09
C SER A 45 20.53 31.55 51.31
N SER A 46 21.48 30.67 50.98
CA SER A 46 22.75 30.29 51.68
C SER A 46 22.51 29.24 52.80
N SER A 47 23.38 28.28 53.12
CA SER A 47 24.84 28.13 52.92
C SER A 47 25.33 26.69 53.14
N GLY A 48 26.45 26.29 52.54
CA GLY A 48 27.19 25.06 52.90
C GLY A 48 28.49 24.94 52.10
N LYS A 49 29.65 24.98 52.76
CA LYS A 49 31.00 25.00 52.15
C LYS A 49 31.83 23.78 52.58
N VAL A 50 32.95 23.59 51.86
CA VAL A 50 34.26 22.97 52.23
C VAL A 50 34.61 21.79 51.29
N SER A 51 35.78 21.74 50.63
CA SER A 51 36.77 22.77 50.25
C SER A 51 37.82 22.19 49.29
N SER A 52 38.31 23.00 48.32
CA SER A 52 39.68 23.01 47.71
C SER A 52 40.29 21.70 47.15
N SER A 53 41.10 21.70 46.09
CA SER A 53 41.92 22.75 45.46
C SER A 53 42.00 22.50 43.93
N SER A 54 41.59 23.39 43.01
CA SER A 54 42.07 24.76 42.69
C SER A 54 43.37 24.77 41.86
N VAL A 55 43.62 25.65 40.87
CA VAL A 55 42.87 26.77 40.25
C VAL A 55 43.63 27.17 38.97
N SER A 56 42.98 27.51 37.84
CA SER A 56 42.84 28.89 37.30
C SER A 56 42.05 28.83 35.99
N LYS A 57 40.92 29.55 35.79
CA LYS A 57 40.74 31.01 35.58
C LYS A 57 41.29 31.50 34.21
N ALA A 58 40.57 32.30 33.41
CA ALA A 58 39.20 32.84 33.54
C ALA A 58 38.59 33.34 32.20
N SER A 59 37.27 33.60 32.20
CA SER A 59 36.50 34.73 31.56
C SER A 59 37.19 35.62 30.49
N SER A 60 36.59 36.24 29.46
CA SER A 60 35.19 36.61 29.06
C SER A 60 35.28 37.56 27.83
N SER A 61 34.27 37.91 27.01
CA SER A 61 32.87 37.47 26.79
C SER A 61 32.28 38.15 25.53
N SER A 62 31.14 37.63 25.04
CA SER A 62 30.04 38.34 24.34
C SER A 62 30.26 39.08 22.99
N SER A 63 29.33 38.76 22.08
CA SER A 63 28.63 39.64 21.10
C SER A 63 29.15 39.78 19.66
N GLY A 64 28.24 39.56 18.70
CA GLY A 64 28.07 40.48 17.56
C GLY A 64 28.26 39.97 16.13
N LYS A 65 27.11 39.78 15.43
CA LYS A 65 26.89 39.96 13.97
C LYS A 65 27.37 38.91 12.96
N GLU A 66 26.82 39.08 11.75
CA GLU A 66 26.58 38.10 10.70
C GLU A 66 27.66 38.06 9.60
N THR A 67 27.63 36.97 8.82
CA THR A 67 28.11 36.84 7.43
C THR A 67 29.55 37.25 7.09
N SER A 68 30.42 36.25 6.90
CA SER A 68 31.17 36.07 5.65
C SER A 68 31.81 34.68 5.62
N SER A 69 32.00 34.12 4.41
CA SER A 69 32.77 32.90 4.17
C SER A 69 34.20 33.02 4.68
N SER A 70 34.51 32.41 5.83
CA SER A 70 35.88 32.27 6.32
C SER A 70 36.51 31.03 5.72
N SER A 71 37.17 31.18 4.57
CA SER A 71 38.16 30.21 4.13
C SER A 71 39.25 30.11 5.21
N PHE A 72 39.41 28.93 5.80
CA PHE A 72 40.53 28.65 6.70
C PHE A 72 41.79 28.61 5.86
N LYS A 73 42.44 29.76 5.70
CA LYS A 73 43.83 29.79 5.25
C LYS A 73 44.66 29.12 6.33
N TYR A 74 45.25 27.97 6.01
CA TYR A 74 46.40 27.47 6.75
C TYR A 74 47.44 28.61 6.72
N GLU A 75 47.95 29.04 7.87
CA GLU A 75 48.99 30.06 7.88
C GLU A 75 50.22 29.48 7.18
N GLN A 76 50.50 30.03 6.01
CA GLN A 76 51.64 29.66 5.19
C GLN A 76 52.88 30.24 5.87
N ASP A 77 53.39 29.52 6.89
CA ASP A 77 54.69 29.80 7.50
C ASP A 77 55.76 29.60 6.41
N SER A 78 56.04 30.69 5.70
CA SER A 78 56.92 30.73 4.55
C SER A 78 58.40 30.70 4.93
N SER A 79 58.72 30.16 6.10
CA SER A 79 60.08 29.72 6.39
C SER A 79 60.48 28.63 5.39
N ALA A 80 61.64 28.80 4.77
CA ALA A 80 62.11 27.88 3.74
C ALA A 80 62.46 26.52 4.37
N TYR A 81 61.47 25.63 4.43
CA TYR A 81 61.65 24.24 4.85
C TYR A 81 62.59 23.53 3.87
N VAL A 82 63.86 23.51 4.23
CA VAL A 82 64.89 22.74 3.52
C VAL A 82 64.45 21.29 3.50
N GLN A 83 64.22 20.74 2.30
CA GLN A 83 63.86 19.33 2.12
C GLN A 83 64.86 18.44 2.88
N PRO A 84 64.38 17.43 3.64
CA PRO A 84 65.26 16.52 4.38
C PRO A 84 66.35 15.95 3.47
N LYS A 85 67.58 15.90 3.97
CA LYS A 85 68.70 15.32 3.22
C LYS A 85 68.35 13.88 2.85
N VAL A 86 68.40 13.55 1.55
CA VAL A 86 68.04 12.23 1.03
C VAL A 86 68.75 11.11 1.81
N VAL A 87 67.96 10.19 2.38
CA VAL A 87 68.42 9.05 3.19
C VAL A 87 68.16 7.75 2.44
N ALA A 88 69.20 6.94 2.24
CA ALA A 88 69.05 5.63 1.62
C ALA A 88 68.45 4.61 2.62
N VAL A 89 67.33 3.99 2.26
CA VAL A 89 66.74 2.87 3.01
C VAL A 89 67.49 1.58 2.68
N LYS A 90 67.84 0.76 3.68
CA LYS A 90 68.58 -0.50 3.47
C LYS A 90 67.89 -1.67 4.16
N ASN A 91 67.62 -2.72 3.38
CA ASN A 91 67.08 -4.00 3.82
C ASN A 91 65.93 -3.90 4.84
N LYS A 92 64.99 -2.99 4.59
CA LYS A 92 63.84 -2.72 5.47
C LYS A 92 62.68 -3.62 5.04
N SER A 93 61.94 -4.15 6.01
CA SER A 93 60.62 -4.75 5.75
C SER A 93 59.57 -3.67 5.98
N ILE A 94 58.68 -3.49 5.01
CA ILE A 94 57.56 -2.55 5.08
C ILE A 94 56.26 -3.34 5.18
N SER A 95 55.45 -3.07 6.18
CA SER A 95 54.14 -3.72 6.42
C SER A 95 53.02 -2.69 6.47
N GLY A 96 51.77 -3.14 6.46
CA GLY A 96 50.60 -2.27 6.56
C GLY A 96 49.31 -3.00 6.22
N VAL A 97 48.20 -2.28 6.19
CA VAL A 97 46.89 -2.75 5.67
C VAL A 97 46.46 -1.98 4.43
N SER A 98 45.73 -2.63 3.52
CA SER A 98 45.10 -1.99 2.36
C SER A 98 43.57 -1.99 2.50
N GLN A 99 42.97 -0.80 2.61
CA GLN A 99 41.60 -0.60 3.08
C GLN A 99 40.85 0.50 2.29
N LYS A 100 39.96 0.08 1.38
CA LYS A 100 38.71 0.78 1.08
C LYS A 100 37.73 0.34 2.18
N GLY A 101 37.08 -0.81 1.98
CA GLY A 101 37.11 -1.88 2.99
C GLY A 101 38.31 -2.80 2.72
N PRO A 102 38.51 -3.87 3.51
CA PRO A 102 39.70 -4.71 3.40
C PRO A 102 39.86 -5.31 2.02
N PHE A 103 41.04 -5.16 1.43
CA PHE A 103 41.38 -5.84 0.18
C PHE A 103 41.54 -7.34 0.42
N VAL A 104 41.06 -8.15 -0.52
CA VAL A 104 40.99 -9.61 -0.36
C VAL A 104 42.38 -10.24 -0.45
N THR A 105 42.62 -11.28 0.36
CA THR A 105 43.83 -12.13 0.33
C THR A 105 44.22 -12.50 -1.10
N GLY A 106 45.51 -12.33 -1.44
CA GLY A 106 46.05 -12.55 -2.79
C GLY A 106 46.12 -11.31 -3.69
N SER A 107 45.50 -10.19 -3.29
CA SER A 107 45.66 -8.89 -3.96
C SER A 107 47.12 -8.44 -4.01
N THR A 108 47.49 -7.65 -5.02
CA THR A 108 48.88 -7.30 -5.33
C THR A 108 49.27 -5.98 -4.66
N ILE A 109 50.45 -5.94 -4.05
CA ILE A 109 51.09 -4.71 -3.58
C ILE A 109 52.37 -4.48 -4.39
N LYS A 110 52.59 -3.26 -4.85
CA LYS A 110 53.89 -2.82 -5.38
C LYS A 110 54.39 -1.61 -4.59
N LEU A 111 55.70 -1.53 -4.42
CA LEU A 111 56.39 -0.40 -3.82
C LEU A 111 57.44 0.12 -4.80
N TYR A 112 57.31 1.37 -5.21
CA TYR A 112 58.16 2.05 -6.18
C TYR A 112 59.11 3.02 -5.48
N GLU A 113 60.38 2.99 -5.85
CA GLU A 113 61.39 3.98 -5.43
C GLU A 113 61.14 5.33 -6.13
N LEU A 114 61.15 6.42 -5.36
CA LEU A 114 61.02 7.78 -5.88
C LEU A 114 62.32 8.56 -5.75
N ASP A 115 62.64 9.38 -6.75
CA ASP A 115 63.81 10.27 -6.70
C ASP A 115 63.71 11.24 -5.51
N GLY A 116 64.80 11.34 -4.73
CA GLY A 116 64.83 12.11 -3.49
C GLY A 116 64.73 13.63 -3.64
N LYS A 117 64.58 14.16 -4.85
CA LYS A 117 64.37 15.59 -5.14
C LYS A 117 63.15 15.86 -6.01
N LYS A 118 62.91 15.01 -7.02
CA LYS A 118 61.86 15.17 -8.04
C LYS A 118 60.61 14.33 -7.78
N PHE A 119 60.66 13.38 -6.85
CA PHE A 119 59.57 12.44 -6.53
C PHE A 119 59.07 11.58 -7.71
N ALA A 120 59.74 11.63 -8.87
CA ALA A 120 59.49 10.75 -10.00
C ALA A 120 59.97 9.32 -9.71
N GLN A 121 59.25 8.32 -10.23
CA GLN A 121 59.65 6.91 -10.11
C GLN A 121 60.99 6.65 -10.80
N THR A 122 61.90 5.93 -10.15
CA THR A 122 63.23 5.59 -10.71
C THR A 122 63.21 4.35 -11.62
N GLY A 123 62.06 3.66 -11.70
CA GLY A 123 61.90 2.35 -12.36
C GLY A 123 62.23 1.15 -11.46
N LYS A 124 62.70 1.37 -10.24
CA LYS A 124 62.99 0.31 -9.27
C LYS A 124 61.76 0.03 -8.40
N SER A 125 61.31 -1.22 -8.40
CA SER A 125 60.11 -1.65 -7.68
C SER A 125 60.33 -2.94 -6.88
N PHE A 126 59.58 -3.07 -5.79
CA PHE A 126 59.45 -4.28 -4.98
C PHE A 126 57.98 -4.71 -5.00
N SER A 127 57.71 -6.01 -4.87
CA SER A 127 56.34 -6.53 -4.89
C SER A 127 56.06 -7.36 -3.65
N GLY A 128 54.83 -7.23 -3.13
CA GLY A 128 54.27 -8.06 -2.08
C GLY A 128 52.86 -8.52 -2.46
N LYS A 129 52.22 -9.25 -1.54
CA LYS A 129 50.82 -9.64 -1.65
C LYS A 129 50.12 -9.41 -0.32
N ILE A 130 48.82 -9.23 -0.38
CA ILE A 130 47.96 -9.23 0.81
C ILE A 130 47.83 -10.67 1.31
N SER A 131 48.16 -10.86 2.58
CA SER A 131 48.31 -12.16 3.23
C SER A 131 47.15 -12.55 4.16
N SER A 132 46.21 -11.64 4.41
CA SER A 132 45.07 -11.87 5.30
C SER A 132 43.85 -11.02 4.93
N ASP A 133 42.68 -11.44 5.40
CA ASP A 133 41.38 -10.90 5.01
C ASP A 133 41.06 -9.50 5.56
N ASP A 134 41.85 -9.00 6.50
CA ASP A 134 41.88 -7.61 7.00
C ASP A 134 42.76 -6.68 6.15
N GLY A 135 43.33 -7.19 5.06
CA GLY A 135 44.11 -6.41 4.10
C GLY A 135 45.60 -6.29 4.45
N LYS A 136 46.13 -7.01 5.45
CA LYS A 136 47.56 -6.90 5.81
C LYS A 136 48.48 -7.39 4.70
N PHE A 137 49.59 -6.68 4.52
CA PHE A 137 50.67 -7.03 3.60
C PHE A 137 52.04 -6.85 4.25
N SER A 138 53.06 -7.44 3.61
CA SER A 138 54.47 -7.14 3.86
C SER A 138 55.27 -7.17 2.56
N VAL A 139 56.19 -6.22 2.42
CA VAL A 139 57.20 -6.15 1.35
C VAL A 139 58.57 -6.24 2.01
N SER A 140 59.27 -7.33 1.76
CA SER A 140 60.56 -7.64 2.39
C SER A 140 61.76 -7.13 1.57
N SER A 141 62.90 -6.96 2.24
CA SER A 141 64.19 -6.62 1.62
C SER A 141 64.23 -5.29 0.84
N VAL A 142 63.33 -4.36 1.16
CA VAL A 142 63.22 -3.05 0.52
C VAL A 142 64.51 -2.25 0.78
N SER A 143 65.17 -1.87 -0.30
CA SER A 143 66.41 -1.08 -0.27
C SER A 143 66.34 0.01 -1.33
N LEU A 144 66.36 1.28 -0.91
CA LEU A 144 66.08 2.45 -1.74
C LEU A 144 67.24 3.46 -1.66
N ALA A 145 67.50 4.19 -2.75
CA ALA A 145 68.45 5.30 -2.78
C ALA A 145 67.93 6.57 -2.07
N SER A 146 66.62 6.64 -1.86
CA SER A 146 65.85 7.73 -1.28
C SER A 146 64.90 7.18 -0.22
N GLN A 147 64.48 7.99 0.74
CA GLN A 147 63.51 7.60 1.75
C GLN A 147 62.07 7.60 1.22
N TYR A 148 61.80 8.31 0.12
CA TYR A 148 60.46 8.42 -0.43
C TYR A 148 60.09 7.23 -1.31
N ALA A 149 58.86 6.73 -1.11
CA ALA A 149 58.30 5.63 -1.89
C ALA A 149 56.83 5.90 -2.24
N SER A 150 56.38 5.33 -3.35
CA SER A 150 54.97 5.20 -3.71
C SER A 150 54.56 3.74 -3.56
N LEU A 151 53.45 3.46 -2.87
CA LEU A 151 52.86 2.14 -2.78
C LEU A 151 51.58 2.11 -3.62
N GLU A 152 51.38 1.00 -4.34
CA GLU A 152 50.21 0.72 -5.17
C GLU A 152 49.59 -0.60 -4.68
N ALA A 153 48.29 -0.58 -4.37
CA ALA A 153 47.53 -1.77 -3.99
C ALA A 153 46.39 -2.02 -4.98
N THR A 154 46.43 -3.15 -5.69
CA THR A 154 45.43 -3.51 -6.70
C THR A 154 44.77 -4.84 -6.36
N GLY A 155 43.44 -4.85 -6.33
CA GLY A 155 42.66 -6.05 -6.05
C GLY A 155 41.18 -5.80 -5.79
N TYR A 156 40.48 -6.88 -5.44
CA TYR A 156 39.10 -6.84 -4.96
C TYR A 156 39.07 -6.39 -3.49
N PHE A 157 38.00 -5.72 -3.08
CA PHE A 157 37.80 -5.23 -1.71
C PHE A 157 36.45 -5.70 -1.16
N ARG A 158 36.25 -5.61 0.15
CA ARG A 158 34.93 -5.81 0.78
C ARG A 158 34.22 -4.46 0.88
N ASN A 159 32.97 -4.37 0.43
CA ASN A 159 32.17 -3.15 0.42
C ASN A 159 31.49 -2.93 1.77
N GLU A 160 31.80 -1.82 2.45
CA GLU A 160 31.36 -1.51 3.81
C GLU A 160 29.84 -1.35 3.95
N VAL A 161 29.15 -0.95 2.88
CA VAL A 161 27.70 -0.76 2.87
C VAL A 161 27.00 -2.11 2.68
N THR A 162 27.37 -2.86 1.65
CA THR A 162 26.67 -4.12 1.29
C THR A 162 27.17 -5.35 2.06
N GLY A 163 28.37 -5.29 2.66
CA GLY A 163 29.05 -6.42 3.29
C GLY A 163 29.69 -7.40 2.31
N GLU A 164 29.42 -7.27 1.01
CA GLU A 164 29.85 -8.20 -0.03
C GLU A 164 31.26 -7.91 -0.56
N LYS A 165 31.82 -8.88 -1.29
CA LYS A 165 33.05 -8.66 -2.07
C LYS A 165 32.73 -7.88 -3.35
N SER A 166 33.63 -6.98 -3.74
CA SER A 166 33.52 -6.20 -4.97
C SER A 166 33.51 -7.11 -6.21
N LYS A 167 32.77 -6.70 -7.25
CA LYS A 167 32.67 -7.40 -8.55
C LYS A 167 33.83 -7.02 -9.49
N GLY A 168 34.48 -5.90 -9.23
CA GLY A 168 35.68 -5.43 -9.92
C GLY A 168 36.83 -5.15 -8.96
N THR A 169 38.03 -5.06 -9.52
CA THR A 169 39.23 -4.62 -8.80
C THR A 169 39.37 -3.10 -8.87
N ILE A 170 39.85 -2.48 -7.79
CA ILE A 170 40.30 -1.08 -7.79
C ILE A 170 41.80 -1.00 -7.49
N THR A 171 42.40 0.17 -7.72
CA THR A 171 43.78 0.47 -7.32
C THR A 171 43.79 1.67 -6.37
N LEU A 172 44.42 1.52 -5.20
CA LEU A 172 44.72 2.62 -4.28
C LEU A 172 46.22 2.89 -4.24
N ASN A 173 46.57 4.15 -4.01
CA ASN A 173 47.95 4.60 -3.92
C ASN A 173 48.25 5.11 -2.51
N ALA A 174 49.53 5.17 -2.13
CA ALA A 174 49.99 5.88 -0.95
C ALA A 174 51.38 6.46 -1.22
N LEU A 175 51.58 7.72 -0.83
CA LEU A 175 52.87 8.40 -0.93
C LEU A 175 53.46 8.57 0.47
N THR A 176 54.68 8.09 0.70
CA THR A 176 55.24 7.95 2.06
C THR A 176 56.74 8.29 2.14
N ASP A 177 57.16 8.80 3.29
CA ASP A 177 58.57 8.82 3.73
C ASP A 177 58.84 7.56 4.57
N LEU A 178 59.88 6.80 4.23
CA LEU A 178 60.30 5.55 4.88
C LEU A 178 61.55 5.70 5.74
N SER A 179 61.95 6.90 6.15
CA SER A 179 63.04 7.14 7.11
C SER A 179 62.78 6.39 8.43
N ASP A 180 61.77 6.84 9.18
CA ASP A 180 61.56 6.44 10.58
C ASP A 180 60.38 5.48 10.79
N ARG A 181 59.50 5.28 9.79
CA ARG A 181 58.38 4.32 9.86
C ARG A 181 58.68 2.96 9.23
N LYS A 182 58.04 1.90 9.71
CA LYS A 182 58.05 0.53 9.12
C LYS A 182 56.65 0.09 8.66
N ASN A 183 55.61 0.78 9.12
CA ASN A 183 54.23 0.55 8.73
C ASN A 183 53.80 1.67 7.79
N VAL A 184 53.02 1.32 6.77
CA VAL A 184 52.41 2.23 5.80
C VAL A 184 51.07 1.61 5.39
N ASN A 185 49.96 2.13 5.91
CA ASN A 185 48.64 1.73 5.46
C ASN A 185 48.31 2.42 4.13
N ILE A 186 47.50 1.76 3.31
CA ILE A 186 47.01 2.25 2.03
C ILE A 186 45.49 2.32 2.14
N ASN A 187 44.92 3.51 2.04
CA ASN A 187 43.48 3.71 2.19
C ASN A 187 42.98 4.83 1.24
N LEU A 188 41.71 5.21 1.35
CA LEU A 188 41.18 6.27 0.47
C LEU A 188 41.83 7.64 0.70
N LEU A 189 42.20 8.00 1.93
CA LEU A 189 42.90 9.27 2.18
C LEU A 189 44.28 9.25 1.50
N THR A 190 45.02 8.13 1.62
CA THR A 190 46.34 8.01 0.98
C THR A 190 46.30 8.04 -0.54
N HIS A 191 45.20 7.57 -1.13
CA HIS A 191 45.01 7.57 -2.57
C HIS A 191 44.66 8.96 -3.11
N LEU A 192 43.77 9.69 -2.42
CA LEU A 192 43.27 10.98 -2.90
C LEU A 192 44.21 12.14 -2.61
N GLU A 193 45.02 12.05 -1.54
CA GLU A 193 46.09 13.03 -1.31
C GLU A 193 47.25 12.89 -2.30
N TYR A 194 47.40 11.74 -2.97
CA TYR A 194 48.59 11.39 -3.75
C TYR A 194 48.99 12.48 -4.75
N GLU A 195 48.07 12.87 -5.64
CA GLU A 195 48.31 13.91 -6.65
C GLU A 195 48.42 15.31 -6.01
N ARG A 196 47.65 15.57 -4.95
CA ARG A 196 47.69 16.85 -4.22
C ARG A 196 49.05 17.08 -3.56
N VAL A 197 49.61 16.06 -2.92
CA VAL A 197 50.92 16.12 -2.26
C VAL A 197 52.04 16.34 -3.30
N LEU A 198 51.98 15.66 -4.45
CA LEU A 198 52.92 15.92 -5.55
C LEU A 198 52.82 17.38 -6.04
N HIS A 199 51.62 17.91 -6.25
CA HIS A 199 51.43 19.29 -6.70
C HIS A 199 51.92 20.34 -5.68
N LEU A 200 51.70 20.10 -4.38
CA LEU A 200 52.21 20.94 -3.31
C LEU A 200 53.75 20.91 -3.25
N ILE A 201 54.37 19.75 -3.50
CA ILE A 201 55.83 19.60 -3.57
C ILE A 201 56.42 20.31 -4.80
N GLU A 202 55.78 20.21 -5.96
CA GLU A 202 56.14 20.99 -7.16
C GLU A 202 56.04 22.51 -6.91
N SER A 203 55.08 22.91 -6.08
CA SER A 203 54.91 24.29 -5.60
C SER A 203 55.92 24.70 -4.52
N GLY A 204 56.87 23.83 -4.16
CA GLY A 204 57.98 24.11 -3.24
C GLY A 204 57.72 23.77 -1.76
N ILE A 205 56.58 23.16 -1.43
CA ILE A 205 56.25 22.76 -0.05
C ILE A 205 57.01 21.45 0.29
N ASN A 206 57.48 21.33 1.53
CA ASN A 206 58.18 20.11 1.96
C ASN A 206 57.22 18.92 2.11
N PHE A 207 57.74 17.70 1.96
CA PHE A 207 56.93 16.48 1.97
C PHE A 207 55.95 16.38 3.16
N THR A 208 56.45 16.61 4.38
CA THR A 208 55.67 16.48 5.62
C THR A 208 54.56 17.53 5.74
N ALA A 209 54.84 18.77 5.31
CA ALA A 209 53.83 19.82 5.29
C ALA A 209 52.79 19.59 4.17
N ALA A 210 53.22 19.15 2.99
CA ALA A 210 52.35 18.84 1.87
C ALA A 210 51.34 17.73 2.22
N LYS A 211 51.82 16.65 2.87
CA LYS A 211 50.98 15.59 3.46
C LYS A 211 49.90 16.14 4.40
N LYS A 212 50.31 16.89 5.43
CA LYS A 212 49.37 17.46 6.42
C LYS A 212 48.36 18.41 5.80
N GLN A 213 48.78 19.23 4.84
CA GLN A 213 47.88 20.14 4.13
C GLN A 213 46.86 19.36 3.28
N ALA A 214 47.31 18.41 2.48
CA ALA A 214 46.43 17.61 1.62
C ALA A 214 45.41 16.79 2.42
N GLU A 215 45.82 16.13 3.50
CA GLU A 215 44.93 15.40 4.40
C GLU A 215 43.86 16.32 5.00
N ALA A 216 44.26 17.50 5.50
CA ALA A 216 43.34 18.47 6.07
C ALA A 216 42.36 19.04 5.03
N GLU A 217 42.81 19.33 3.81
CA GLU A 217 41.97 19.80 2.70
C GLU A 217 40.89 18.76 2.33
N ILE A 218 41.29 17.48 2.17
CA ILE A 218 40.37 16.38 1.88
C ILE A 218 39.33 16.21 3.00
N LEU A 219 39.75 16.16 4.27
CA LEU A 219 38.83 15.97 5.39
C LEU A 219 37.87 17.15 5.55
N ASN A 220 38.35 18.39 5.35
CA ASN A 220 37.49 19.58 5.36
C ASN A 220 36.46 19.57 4.23
N ALA A 221 36.76 19.01 3.06
CA ALA A 221 35.82 18.85 1.96
C ALA A 221 34.59 17.97 2.33
N PHE A 222 34.74 17.08 3.32
CA PHE A 222 33.66 16.28 3.91
C PHE A 222 33.15 16.82 5.26
N GLY A 223 33.49 18.06 5.61
CA GLY A 223 33.09 18.68 6.89
C GLY A 223 33.74 18.06 8.13
N ILE A 224 34.70 17.14 7.95
CA ILE A 224 35.42 16.46 9.02
C ILE A 224 36.51 17.40 9.55
N LYS A 225 36.37 17.82 10.81
CA LYS A 225 37.28 18.77 11.47
C LYS A 225 37.91 18.13 12.70
N GLY A 226 39.23 18.19 12.77
CA GLY A 226 40.04 17.66 13.87
C GLY A 226 41.51 17.59 13.48
N GLU A 227 42.37 17.29 14.45
CA GLU A 227 43.73 16.83 14.20
C GLU A 227 43.76 15.31 14.38
N PHE A 228 44.32 14.60 13.40
CA PHE A 228 44.36 13.13 13.37
C PHE A 228 45.81 12.64 13.21
N ALA A 229 46.00 11.33 13.33
CA ALA A 229 47.25 10.70 12.89
C ALA A 229 47.31 10.70 11.36
N ASN A 230 48.52 10.68 10.78
CA ASN A 230 48.68 10.77 9.33
C ASN A 230 47.88 9.66 8.62
N SER A 231 47.41 9.94 7.41
CA SER A 231 46.70 8.99 6.54
C SER A 231 47.30 7.57 6.50
N GLU A 232 48.63 7.39 6.52
CA GLU A 232 49.27 6.06 6.49
C GLU A 232 49.30 5.32 7.84
N ASP A 233 48.91 5.98 8.93
CA ASP A 233 48.84 5.43 10.29
C ASP A 233 47.40 5.03 10.68
N LEU A 234 46.39 5.37 9.85
CA LEU A 234 44.96 5.11 10.09
C LEU A 234 44.51 3.73 9.58
N ASP A 235 43.57 3.12 10.29
CA ASP A 235 42.99 1.77 10.05
C ASP A 235 41.48 1.82 10.33
N ILE A 236 40.64 1.32 9.42
CA ILE A 236 39.16 1.36 9.55
C ILE A 236 38.62 0.55 10.74
N PHE A 237 39.41 -0.36 11.32
CA PHE A 237 39.09 -1.08 12.56
C PHE A 237 39.81 -0.51 13.79
N GLY A 238 40.60 0.54 13.61
CA GLY A 238 41.35 1.20 14.66
C GLY A 238 40.45 1.96 15.63
N LYS A 239 40.89 2.11 16.88
CA LYS A 239 40.20 2.93 17.88
C LYS A 239 40.49 4.41 17.67
N GLY A 240 39.55 5.28 18.02
CA GLY A 240 39.75 6.74 18.04
C GLY A 240 39.19 7.48 16.84
N ASP A 241 39.19 8.80 16.94
CA ASP A 241 38.37 9.68 16.09
C ASP A 241 38.84 9.80 14.63
N GLY A 242 40.13 9.60 14.35
CA GLY A 242 40.67 9.57 12.98
C GLY A 242 40.30 8.29 12.23
N ASN A 243 40.26 7.15 12.93
CA ASN A 243 39.84 5.87 12.36
C ASN A 243 38.33 5.85 12.08
N ALA A 244 37.53 6.44 12.98
CA ALA A 244 36.12 6.72 12.74
C ALA A 244 35.89 7.68 11.55
N ALA A 245 36.74 8.70 11.38
CA ALA A 245 36.68 9.62 10.25
C ALA A 245 37.03 8.93 8.93
N LEU A 246 38.08 8.10 8.89
CA LEU A 246 38.46 7.31 7.71
C LEU A 246 37.32 6.38 7.27
N LEU A 247 36.69 5.66 8.20
CA LEU A 247 35.56 4.79 7.87
C LEU A 247 34.35 5.59 7.37
N ALA A 248 34.00 6.72 8.04
CA ALA A 248 32.90 7.57 7.60
C ALA A 248 33.12 8.11 6.18
N PHE A 249 34.32 8.58 5.91
CA PHE A 249 34.74 9.03 4.59
C PHE A 249 34.63 7.91 3.54
N SER A 250 35.08 6.70 3.89
CA SER A 250 35.00 5.54 3.00
C SER A 250 33.56 5.09 2.69
N VAL A 251 32.64 5.20 3.65
CA VAL A 251 31.20 5.01 3.45
C VAL A 251 30.60 6.10 2.57
N LEU A 252 30.96 7.37 2.79
CA LEU A 252 30.47 8.52 2.00
C LEU A 252 30.86 8.39 0.51
N MET A 253 32.07 7.93 0.19
CA MET A 253 32.49 7.78 -1.21
C MET A 253 31.71 6.71 -1.99
N LEU A 254 31.06 5.75 -1.31
CA LEU A 254 30.12 4.80 -1.90
C LEU A 254 28.69 5.37 -2.11
N GLY A 255 28.42 6.62 -1.72
CA GLY A 255 27.07 7.18 -1.75
C GLY A 255 26.49 7.38 -3.16
N GLY A 256 25.58 6.50 -3.60
CA GLY A 256 25.00 6.49 -4.94
C GLY A 256 23.78 7.38 -5.17
N THR A 257 23.34 7.44 -6.43
CA THR A 257 22.15 8.20 -6.86
C THR A 257 20.86 7.47 -6.52
N VAL A 258 19.80 8.24 -6.30
CA VAL A 258 18.42 7.75 -6.31
C VAL A 258 18.00 7.54 -7.77
N ASP A 259 17.34 6.43 -8.09
CA ASP A 259 16.76 6.20 -9.42
C ASP A 259 15.35 6.80 -9.57
N GLU A 260 14.79 6.71 -10.78
CA GLU A 260 13.46 7.26 -11.12
C GLU A 260 12.31 6.62 -10.32
N TYR A 261 12.55 5.47 -9.66
CA TYR A 261 11.60 4.74 -8.83
C TYR A 261 11.83 4.91 -7.33
N SER A 262 12.72 5.84 -6.93
CA SER A 262 13.12 6.14 -5.55
C SER A 262 13.88 5.03 -4.81
N ASP A 263 14.40 4.04 -5.55
CA ASP A 263 15.37 3.07 -5.01
C ASP A 263 16.80 3.63 -5.14
N TYR A 264 17.63 3.35 -4.13
CA TYR A 264 19.01 3.83 -4.11
C TYR A 264 19.93 2.86 -4.84
N LYS A 265 20.53 3.31 -5.95
CA LYS A 265 21.51 2.55 -6.71
C LYS A 265 22.88 2.66 -6.05
N GLU A 266 23.44 1.54 -5.56
CA GLU A 266 24.85 1.47 -5.14
C GLU A 266 25.81 1.73 -6.32
N LEU A 267 26.94 2.40 -6.08
CA LEU A 267 27.96 2.58 -7.11
C LEU A 267 28.58 1.24 -7.49
N SER A 268 28.67 0.97 -8.78
CA SER A 268 29.60 -0.04 -9.30
C SER A 268 31.06 0.38 -9.07
N GLU A 269 31.98 -0.59 -9.11
CA GLU A 269 33.41 -0.33 -8.93
C GLU A 269 33.98 0.61 -10.01
N ALA A 270 33.38 0.60 -11.20
CA ALA A 270 33.72 1.52 -12.29
C ALA A 270 33.31 2.97 -11.95
N GLU A 271 32.06 3.17 -11.52
CA GLU A 271 31.55 4.49 -11.08
C GLU A 271 32.32 5.00 -9.86
N LEU A 272 32.70 4.12 -8.92
CA LEU A 272 33.55 4.48 -7.78
C LEU A 272 34.95 4.93 -8.22
N THR A 273 35.57 4.20 -9.16
CA THR A 273 36.90 4.54 -9.69
C THR A 273 36.87 5.88 -10.44
N GLU A 274 35.82 6.14 -11.21
CA GLU A 274 35.59 7.42 -11.86
C GLU A 274 35.41 8.55 -10.84
N ARG A 275 34.61 8.34 -9.79
CA ARG A 275 34.40 9.32 -8.72
C ARG A 275 35.69 9.65 -7.96
N LEU A 276 36.47 8.64 -7.59
CA LEU A 276 37.77 8.83 -6.93
C LEU A 276 38.71 9.65 -7.80
N THR A 277 38.76 9.34 -9.11
CA THR A 277 39.58 10.06 -10.09
C THR A 277 39.14 11.51 -10.26
N LYS A 278 37.82 11.77 -10.38
CA LYS A 278 37.26 13.13 -10.47
C LYS A 278 37.58 13.95 -9.23
N PHE A 279 37.34 13.41 -8.03
CA PHE A 279 37.65 14.08 -6.76
C PHE A 279 39.14 14.42 -6.64
N ALA A 280 40.03 13.45 -6.90
CA ALA A 280 41.48 13.66 -6.84
C ALA A 280 41.95 14.73 -7.84
N THR A 281 41.39 14.74 -9.05
CA THR A 281 41.74 15.71 -10.11
C THR A 281 41.31 17.14 -9.77
N ASP A 282 40.14 17.28 -9.13
CA ASP A 282 39.60 18.56 -8.68
C ASP A 282 40.49 19.15 -7.58
N ILE A 283 40.68 18.38 -6.49
CA ILE A 283 41.39 18.86 -5.30
C ILE A 283 42.90 19.06 -5.52
N ALA A 284 43.52 18.38 -6.48
CA ALA A 284 44.97 18.41 -6.69
C ALA A 284 45.55 19.83 -6.83
N LYS A 285 44.85 20.75 -7.50
CA LYS A 285 45.39 22.06 -7.87
C LYS A 285 45.29 23.10 -6.75
N ASP A 286 44.13 23.23 -6.12
CA ASP A 286 43.87 24.31 -5.16
C ASP A 286 43.46 23.85 -3.75
N GLY A 287 43.19 22.54 -3.55
CA GLY A 287 42.76 22.01 -2.25
C GLY A 287 41.25 22.13 -2.01
N SER A 288 40.48 22.52 -3.03
CA SER A 288 39.02 22.62 -2.98
C SER A 288 38.35 21.44 -3.70
N TRP A 289 37.13 21.14 -3.29
CA TRP A 289 36.24 20.24 -4.04
C TRP A 289 35.06 21.08 -4.48
N ASP A 290 34.85 21.25 -5.79
CA ASP A 290 33.91 22.21 -6.36
C ASP A 290 32.69 21.54 -7.04
N ASP A 291 32.66 20.20 -7.10
CA ASP A 291 31.51 19.43 -7.60
C ASP A 291 30.34 19.38 -6.59
N GLU A 292 29.59 20.48 -6.54
CA GLU A 292 28.37 20.63 -5.72
C GLU A 292 27.27 19.59 -6.05
N ASN A 293 27.22 19.04 -7.27
CA ASN A 293 26.25 18.01 -7.65
C ASN A 293 26.59 16.67 -6.98
N THR A 294 27.86 16.25 -7.03
CA THR A 294 28.28 15.03 -6.35
C THR A 294 28.22 15.19 -4.82
N LYS A 295 28.51 16.38 -4.28
CA LYS A 295 28.26 16.70 -2.85
C LYS A 295 26.80 16.49 -2.47
N ALA A 296 25.87 17.08 -3.22
CA ALA A 296 24.44 16.93 -2.95
C ALA A 296 23.97 15.47 -3.06
N THR A 297 24.45 14.74 -4.08
CA THR A 297 24.15 13.30 -4.26
C THR A 297 24.62 12.46 -3.07
N ILE A 298 25.86 12.65 -2.61
CA ILE A 298 26.39 11.92 -1.46
C ILE A 298 25.67 12.34 -0.17
N ALA A 299 25.28 13.61 -0.04
CA ALA A 299 24.51 14.10 1.11
C ALA A 299 23.11 13.50 1.15
N ASP A 300 22.43 13.37 0.01
CA ASP A 300 21.12 12.70 -0.09
C ASP A 300 21.21 11.24 0.39
N ARG A 301 22.23 10.49 -0.05
CA ARG A 301 22.46 9.11 0.40
C ARG A 301 22.83 9.03 1.88
N ALA A 302 23.63 9.96 2.39
CA ALA A 302 24.00 10.03 3.81
C ALA A 302 22.84 10.43 4.73
N ALA A 303 21.93 11.28 4.25
CA ALA A 303 20.66 11.58 4.93
C ALA A 303 19.77 10.34 4.97
N ALA A 304 19.72 9.55 3.89
CA ALA A 304 19.00 8.28 3.85
C ALA A 304 19.51 7.27 4.90
N TYR A 305 20.83 7.07 5.01
CA TYR A 305 21.44 6.22 6.06
C TYR A 305 21.04 6.65 7.48
N SER A 306 20.79 7.96 7.67
CA SER A 306 20.38 8.56 8.94
C SER A 306 18.87 8.47 9.22
N ARG A 307 18.04 8.38 8.16
CA ARG A 307 16.58 8.31 8.25
C ARG A 307 16.11 7.03 8.96
N TYR A 308 16.70 5.90 8.60
CA TYR A 308 16.32 4.58 9.08
C TYR A 308 16.74 4.28 10.55
N GLU A 309 17.27 5.28 11.25
CA GLU A 309 17.58 5.21 12.69
C GLU A 309 16.47 5.83 13.56
N ALA A 310 15.44 6.42 12.97
CA ALA A 310 14.42 7.22 13.68
C ALA A 310 12.98 6.66 13.62
N ASP A 311 12.70 5.69 12.74
CA ASP A 311 11.42 4.97 12.65
C ASP A 311 11.67 3.47 12.88
N ASP A 312 11.09 2.89 13.94
CA ASP A 312 11.20 1.45 14.23
C ASP A 312 10.67 0.55 13.08
N TYR A 313 9.79 1.10 12.24
CA TYR A 313 9.13 0.37 11.16
C TYR A 313 9.98 0.16 9.88
N TYR A 314 11.09 0.89 9.71
CA TYR A 314 11.91 0.84 8.47
C TYR A 314 13.41 0.57 8.72
N ARG A 315 13.79 0.08 9.90
CA ARG A 315 15.20 -0.05 10.36
C ARG A 315 16.15 -0.84 9.43
N ASP A 316 15.63 -1.76 8.63
CA ASP A 316 16.46 -2.81 8.00
C ASP A 316 16.83 -2.57 6.51
N TYR A 317 16.33 -1.50 5.86
CA TYR A 317 16.57 -1.23 4.42
C TYR A 317 17.58 -0.10 4.16
N ASN A 318 18.84 -0.35 4.52
CA ASN A 318 20.00 0.54 4.34
C ASN A 318 20.13 1.68 5.39
N GLY A 319 20.02 1.40 6.68
CA GLY A 319 20.41 2.34 7.76
C GLY A 319 21.85 2.17 8.26
N PHE A 320 22.33 3.07 9.13
CA PHE A 320 23.65 2.92 9.80
C PHE A 320 23.84 1.56 10.50
N SER A 321 22.78 1.00 11.09
CA SER A 321 22.83 -0.34 11.71
C SER A 321 23.19 -1.43 10.69
N ASN A 322 22.67 -1.34 9.46
CA ASN A 322 22.99 -2.29 8.40
C ASN A 322 24.46 -2.18 7.96
N ILE A 323 24.98 -0.96 7.75
CA ILE A 323 26.40 -0.72 7.43
C ILE A 323 27.31 -1.30 8.53
N ARG A 324 26.97 -1.05 9.80
CA ARG A 324 27.71 -1.61 10.94
C ARG A 324 27.67 -3.15 10.94
N GLN A 325 26.49 -3.76 10.77
CA GLN A 325 26.34 -5.21 10.66
C GLN A 325 27.11 -5.79 9.46
N SER A 326 27.13 -5.11 8.31
CA SER A 326 27.88 -5.49 7.11
C SER A 326 29.38 -5.59 7.39
N ILE A 327 29.94 -4.66 8.16
CA ILE A 327 31.35 -4.67 8.58
C ILE A 327 31.58 -5.71 9.70
N GLU A 328 30.70 -5.80 10.69
CA GLU A 328 30.79 -6.76 11.80
C GLU A 328 30.74 -8.22 11.32
N LYS A 329 29.94 -8.53 10.29
CA LYS A 329 29.87 -9.85 9.63
C LYS A 329 31.21 -10.34 9.09
N TRP A 330 32.17 -9.46 8.81
CA TRP A 330 33.51 -9.87 8.39
C TRP A 330 34.34 -10.46 9.53
N ASN A 331 34.02 -10.13 10.79
CA ASN A 331 34.74 -10.57 12.00
C ASN A 331 36.25 -10.22 11.97
N LEU A 332 36.58 -9.02 11.50
CA LEU A 332 37.97 -8.54 11.31
C LEU A 332 38.43 -7.50 12.35
N GLY A 333 37.50 -6.88 13.07
CA GLY A 333 37.81 -5.86 14.07
C GLY A 333 36.56 -5.16 14.62
N ALA A 334 36.76 -4.25 15.57
CA ALA A 334 35.67 -3.44 16.11
C ALA A 334 35.35 -2.26 15.19
N VAL A 335 34.07 -1.97 14.96
CA VAL A 335 33.64 -0.85 14.12
C VAL A 335 33.73 0.46 14.92
N PRO A 336 34.54 1.46 14.50
CA PRO A 336 34.62 2.75 15.16
C PRO A 336 33.35 3.58 14.91
N VAL A 337 33.08 4.58 15.76
CA VAL A 337 31.84 5.38 15.74
C VAL A 337 31.87 6.43 14.61
N PHE A 338 31.69 5.96 13.38
CA PHE A 338 31.76 6.73 12.13
C PHE A 338 30.50 7.57 11.87
N GLU A 339 29.36 7.19 12.46
CA GLU A 339 28.03 7.71 12.16
C GLU A 339 27.93 9.23 12.37
N LYS A 340 28.64 9.76 13.37
CA LYS A 340 28.68 11.21 13.67
C LYS A 340 29.20 12.05 12.50
N TYR A 341 30.19 11.56 11.76
CA TYR A 341 30.80 12.30 10.65
C TYR A 341 29.91 12.27 9.42
N VAL A 342 29.29 11.11 9.13
CA VAL A 342 28.31 10.98 8.04
C VAL A 342 27.11 11.90 8.28
N ARG A 343 26.62 12.00 9.52
CA ARG A 343 25.55 12.95 9.88
C ARG A 343 25.97 14.42 9.73
N ASN A 344 27.17 14.78 10.17
CA ASN A 344 27.69 16.13 10.03
C ASN A 344 27.78 16.53 8.55
N PHE A 345 28.29 15.65 7.68
CA PHE A 345 28.42 15.91 6.25
C PHE A 345 27.09 16.33 5.60
N TRP A 346 26.03 15.49 5.69
CA TRP A 346 24.78 15.82 5.00
C TRP A 346 24.05 17.00 5.63
N THR A 347 24.12 17.18 6.95
CA THR A 347 23.45 18.31 7.63
C THR A 347 24.10 19.65 7.31
N ASP A 348 25.43 19.69 7.14
CA ASP A 348 26.16 20.85 6.64
C ASP A 348 25.88 21.11 5.15
N VAL A 349 25.93 20.08 4.29
CA VAL A 349 25.62 20.20 2.84
C VAL A 349 24.17 20.64 2.59
N TYR A 350 23.21 20.23 3.42
CA TYR A 350 21.83 20.72 3.38
C TYR A 350 21.65 22.12 3.99
N GLY A 351 22.64 22.64 4.71
CA GLY A 351 22.59 23.94 5.36
C GLY A 351 21.59 24.03 6.51
N LEU A 352 21.29 22.93 7.21
CA LEU A 352 20.31 22.90 8.31
C LEU A 352 20.77 23.72 9.52
N GLY A 353 22.09 23.84 9.71
CA GLY A 353 22.72 24.45 10.88
C GLY A 353 22.90 23.44 12.02
N LYS A 354 23.31 23.89 13.20
CA LYS A 354 23.52 23.00 14.35
C LYS A 354 22.19 22.62 15.01
N CYS A 355 22.00 21.33 15.24
CA CYS A 355 21.01 20.87 16.21
C CYS A 355 21.64 20.93 17.61
N ASP A 356 21.13 21.85 18.43
CA ASP A 356 21.57 22.08 19.81
C ASP A 356 20.33 22.39 20.68
N SER A 357 20.51 22.54 21.99
CA SER A 357 19.41 22.83 22.91
C SER A 357 18.64 24.14 22.65
N LYS A 358 19.14 25.02 21.77
CA LYS A 358 18.41 26.23 21.31
C LYS A 358 17.55 25.97 20.09
N ASN A 359 17.84 24.90 19.36
CA ASN A 359 17.09 24.45 18.18
C ASN A 359 16.32 23.15 18.46
N GLU A 360 16.33 22.60 19.68
CA GLU A 360 15.55 21.41 20.04
C GLU A 360 14.06 21.58 19.68
N GLY A 361 13.47 20.55 19.07
CA GLY A 361 12.13 20.56 18.49
C GLY A 361 11.97 21.35 17.19
N LYS A 362 12.99 22.10 16.73
CA LYS A 362 12.88 22.98 15.56
C LYS A 362 12.72 22.21 14.27
N VAL A 363 11.74 22.58 13.44
CA VAL A 363 11.56 22.05 12.09
C VAL A 363 12.15 22.99 11.03
N VAL A 364 12.92 22.45 10.09
CA VAL A 364 13.56 23.14 8.97
C VAL A 364 13.44 22.35 7.66
N ALA A 365 13.81 22.98 6.55
CA ALA A 365 13.98 22.35 5.23
C ALA A 365 15.46 22.45 4.80
N THR A 366 15.87 21.61 3.84
CA THR A 366 17.16 21.78 3.15
C THR A 366 17.20 23.11 2.39
N LYS A 367 18.37 23.76 2.37
CA LYS A 367 18.65 24.98 1.59
C LYS A 367 19.39 24.68 0.30
N ASN A 368 19.88 23.46 0.12
CA ASN A 368 20.69 23.06 -1.03
C ASN A 368 19.77 22.70 -2.19
N LYS A 369 19.81 23.50 -3.27
CA LYS A 369 18.92 23.36 -4.43
C LYS A 369 19.19 22.14 -5.30
N LEU A 370 20.33 21.47 -5.10
CA LEU A 370 20.78 20.31 -5.86
C LEU A 370 20.40 18.99 -5.17
N SER A 371 19.91 19.04 -3.92
CA SER A 371 19.38 17.86 -3.22
C SER A 371 18.05 17.45 -3.83
N ASN A 372 17.84 16.15 -4.02
CA ASN A 372 16.55 15.58 -4.42
C ASN A 372 15.45 15.77 -3.34
N THR A 373 15.83 16.18 -2.12
CA THR A 373 14.89 16.53 -1.04
C THR A 373 14.51 18.01 -1.01
N TYR A 374 15.06 18.82 -1.92
CA TYR A 374 14.78 20.25 -2.03
C TYR A 374 13.48 20.53 -2.77
N ASP A 375 12.65 21.38 -2.19
CA ASP A 375 11.38 21.81 -2.78
C ASP A 375 11.12 23.29 -2.45
N THR A 376 10.95 24.10 -3.49
CA THR A 376 10.64 25.54 -3.41
C THR A 376 9.16 25.86 -3.42
N GLU A 377 8.30 24.95 -3.89
CA GLU A 377 6.93 25.31 -4.28
C GLU A 377 5.88 24.60 -3.43
N PHE A 378 4.84 25.35 -3.06
CA PHE A 378 3.68 24.79 -2.36
C PHE A 378 2.75 24.08 -3.36
N SER A 379 3.23 22.98 -3.95
CA SER A 379 2.40 22.05 -4.73
C SER A 379 1.44 21.27 -3.81
N ASN A 380 0.31 20.84 -4.36
CA ASN A 380 -0.86 20.34 -3.64
C ASN A 380 -1.21 18.87 -3.96
N THR A 381 -0.26 18.10 -4.50
CA THR A 381 -0.52 16.72 -4.96
C THR A 381 0.68 15.81 -4.70
N TYR A 382 0.52 14.86 -3.78
CA TYR A 382 1.34 13.67 -3.49
C TYR A 382 2.86 13.77 -3.24
N GLY A 383 3.49 14.95 -3.31
CA GLY A 383 4.84 15.15 -2.77
C GLY A 383 4.83 15.39 -1.25
N THR A 384 5.26 14.41 -0.45
CA THR A 384 5.44 14.60 1.00
C THR A 384 6.67 15.47 1.29
N LYS A 385 6.45 16.79 1.35
CA LYS A 385 7.49 17.81 1.64
C LYS A 385 8.42 17.36 2.77
N VAL A 386 9.68 17.08 2.43
CA VAL A 386 10.69 16.60 3.37
C VAL A 386 11.07 17.74 4.30
N ARG A 387 11.03 17.48 5.60
CA ARG A 387 11.41 18.42 6.65
C ARG A 387 12.20 17.68 7.71
N PHE A 388 13.05 18.41 8.41
CA PHE A 388 13.95 17.86 9.43
C PHE A 388 13.63 18.51 10.76
N ILE A 389 13.51 17.70 11.81
CA ILE A 389 13.33 18.14 13.19
C ILE A 389 14.62 17.91 13.98
N CYS A 390 15.04 18.91 14.74
CA CYS A 390 16.16 18.76 15.67
C CYS A 390 15.65 18.07 16.94
N LYS A 391 16.21 16.89 17.25
CA LYS A 391 15.90 16.10 18.44
C LYS A 391 17.16 15.49 19.02
N GLU A 392 17.30 15.56 20.34
CA GLU A 392 18.38 14.88 21.08
C GLU A 392 19.78 15.28 20.56
N GLY A 393 19.92 16.55 20.12
CA GLY A 393 21.16 17.05 19.52
C GLY A 393 21.46 16.57 18.10
N THR A 394 20.52 15.90 17.42
CA THR A 394 20.67 15.47 16.01
C THR A 394 19.49 15.87 15.13
N TRP A 395 19.74 16.13 13.84
CA TRP A 395 18.66 16.31 12.86
C TRP A 395 18.09 14.96 12.45
N LYS A 396 16.77 14.80 12.58
CA LYS A 396 15.99 13.62 12.17
C LYS A 396 14.93 14.04 11.14
N HIS A 397 14.38 13.10 10.37
CA HIS A 397 13.21 13.41 9.55
C HIS A 397 12.01 13.78 10.46
N ALA A 398 11.27 14.81 10.08
CA ALA A 398 10.06 15.22 10.79
C ALA A 398 8.85 14.44 10.25
N SER A 399 8.05 13.87 11.15
CA SER A 399 6.75 13.28 10.81
C SER A 399 5.78 14.34 10.26
N ASP A 400 4.70 13.88 9.61
CA ASP A 400 3.67 14.78 9.08
C ASP A 400 3.04 15.65 10.18
N LEU A 401 2.69 15.04 11.32
CA LEU A 401 2.24 15.75 12.52
C LEU A 401 3.24 16.83 12.94
N GLU A 402 4.52 16.50 13.13
CA GLU A 402 5.51 17.45 13.63
C GLU A 402 5.74 18.63 12.70
N LYS A 403 5.85 18.37 11.39
CA LYS A 403 6.12 19.44 10.43
C LYS A 403 4.89 20.32 10.16
N ASP A 404 3.68 19.79 10.36
CA ASP A 404 2.45 20.58 10.33
C ASP A 404 2.21 21.37 11.62
N THR A 405 2.56 20.84 12.80
CA THR A 405 2.20 21.44 14.10
C THR A 405 3.34 22.18 14.81
N TYR A 406 4.57 22.20 14.29
CA TYR A 406 5.76 22.74 14.95
C TYR A 406 5.61 24.14 15.58
N GLN A 407 4.80 25.03 14.97
CA GLN A 407 4.59 26.40 15.48
C GLN A 407 3.18 26.64 16.02
N TRP A 408 2.41 25.57 16.26
CA TRP A 408 1.05 25.71 16.75
C TRP A 408 1.01 25.86 18.26
N ALA A 409 0.26 26.86 18.73
CA ALA A 409 -0.13 26.93 20.13
C ALA A 409 -1.06 25.74 20.49
N ALA A 410 -1.27 25.54 21.79
CA ALA A 410 -2.36 24.68 22.27
C ALA A 410 -3.70 25.19 21.72
N GLY A 411 -4.49 24.28 21.13
CA GLY A 411 -5.84 24.57 20.66
C GLY A 411 -6.87 24.53 21.80
N LYS A 412 -8.14 24.68 21.44
CA LYS A 412 -9.28 24.31 22.30
C LYS A 412 -9.56 22.81 22.14
N ASP A 413 -10.11 22.17 23.17
CA ASP A 413 -10.50 20.76 23.08
C ASP A 413 -11.47 20.54 21.90
N GLY A 414 -11.13 19.60 21.01
CA GLY A 414 -11.88 19.31 19.78
C GLY A 414 -11.73 20.33 18.64
N GLU A 415 -10.79 21.28 18.74
CA GLU A 415 -10.47 22.21 17.66
C GLU A 415 -9.87 21.47 16.45
N ILE A 416 -10.42 21.70 15.25
CA ILE A 416 -9.89 21.14 14.01
C ILE A 416 -9.08 22.20 13.27
N LYS A 417 -7.85 21.86 12.92
CA LYS A 417 -6.95 22.71 12.14
C LYS A 417 -6.32 21.93 10.98
N VAL A 418 -6.16 22.61 9.84
CA VAL A 418 -5.50 22.05 8.64
C VAL A 418 -4.00 22.27 8.76
N GLY A 419 -3.23 21.20 8.57
CA GLY A 419 -1.77 21.20 8.61
C GLY A 419 -1.16 22.18 7.61
N ASP A 420 -0.15 22.94 8.07
CA ASP A 420 0.43 24.02 7.28
C ASP A 420 1.15 23.50 6.02
N ILE A 421 1.68 22.28 6.05
CA ILE A 421 2.54 21.68 5.02
C ILE A 421 1.80 20.61 4.21
N THR A 422 1.21 19.59 4.85
CA THR A 422 0.61 18.42 4.19
C THR A 422 -0.86 18.61 3.80
N LYS A 423 -1.54 19.57 4.44
CA LYS A 423 -3.00 19.78 4.39
C LYS A 423 -3.84 18.67 5.04
N GLN A 424 -3.21 17.72 5.74
CA GLN A 424 -3.88 16.80 6.65
C GLN A 424 -4.65 17.57 7.75
N LYS A 425 -5.75 17.02 8.25
CA LYS A 425 -6.52 17.63 9.35
C LYS A 425 -6.13 17.03 10.70
N TYR A 426 -6.00 17.91 11.68
CA TYR A 426 -5.62 17.59 13.06
C TYR A 426 -6.67 18.10 14.03
N ASP A 427 -6.89 17.30 15.08
CA ASP A 427 -7.70 17.59 16.26
C ASP A 427 -6.77 17.99 17.41
N TYR A 428 -7.18 18.98 18.23
CA TYR A 428 -6.52 19.23 19.50
C TYR A 428 -7.26 18.50 20.63
N ASP A 429 -6.62 17.45 21.15
CA ASP A 429 -7.13 16.72 22.30
C ASP A 429 -6.75 17.49 23.58
N GLY A 430 -7.73 18.13 24.22
CA GLY A 430 -7.54 18.91 25.44
C GLY A 430 -7.23 18.07 26.69
N LYS A 431 -7.52 16.77 26.68
CA LYS A 431 -7.16 15.83 27.75
C LYS A 431 -5.70 15.42 27.63
N LEU A 432 -5.23 15.12 26.42
CA LEU A 432 -3.83 14.80 26.12
C LEU A 432 -2.96 16.05 25.94
N LYS A 433 -3.57 17.23 25.85
CA LYS A 433 -2.97 18.56 25.62
C LYS A 433 -2.10 18.65 24.36
N LYS A 434 -2.40 17.86 23.33
CA LYS A 434 -1.61 17.76 22.10
C LYS A 434 -2.50 17.72 20.86
N TRP A 435 -1.94 18.17 19.74
CA TRP A 435 -2.52 17.92 18.43
C TRP A 435 -2.33 16.44 18.04
N ARG A 436 -3.36 15.84 17.44
CA ARG A 436 -3.36 14.49 16.88
C ARG A 436 -4.07 14.48 15.53
N TYR A 437 -3.95 13.42 14.74
CA TYR A 437 -4.75 13.28 13.51
C TYR A 437 -6.25 13.25 13.85
N ALA A 438 -7.05 14.03 13.11
CA ALA A 438 -8.51 13.97 13.20
C ALA A 438 -9.00 12.77 12.39
N ILE A 439 -9.86 11.93 13.00
CA ILE A 439 -10.31 10.67 12.40
C ILE A 439 -11.82 10.66 12.13
N GLY A 440 -12.23 9.96 11.06
CA GLY A 440 -13.63 9.73 10.71
C GLY A 440 -14.47 11.01 10.66
N ALA A 441 -15.47 11.13 11.52
CA ALA A 441 -16.39 12.26 11.56
C ALA A 441 -15.79 13.54 12.16
N GLU A 442 -14.73 13.47 12.97
CA GLU A 442 -14.08 14.65 13.59
C GLU A 442 -13.62 15.66 12.54
N VAL A 443 -13.15 15.14 11.39
CA VAL A 443 -12.70 15.86 10.19
C VAL A 443 -13.72 16.90 9.68
N VAL A 444 -15.01 16.72 9.98
CA VAL A 444 -16.11 17.61 9.57
C VAL A 444 -16.86 18.20 10.77
N LEU A 445 -17.07 17.42 11.84
CA LEU A 445 -17.92 17.81 12.98
C LEU A 445 -17.18 18.54 14.10
N GLY A 446 -15.85 18.58 14.08
CA GLY A 446 -15.04 18.90 15.27
C GLY A 446 -14.85 17.67 16.16
N GLY A 447 -13.89 17.74 17.09
CA GLY A 447 -13.73 16.67 18.08
C GLY A 447 -14.98 16.48 18.94
N CYS A 448 -15.25 15.22 19.32
CA CYS A 448 -16.26 14.90 20.32
C CYS A 448 -15.63 15.10 21.71
N THR A 449 -16.05 16.17 22.40
CA THR A 449 -15.49 16.57 23.70
C THR A 449 -16.45 16.23 24.83
N GLU A 450 -15.99 16.29 26.08
CA GLU A 450 -16.87 16.08 27.25
C GLU A 450 -18.02 17.10 27.31
N ALA A 451 -17.80 18.33 26.81
CA ALA A 451 -18.84 19.35 26.69
C ALA A 451 -19.88 19.06 25.60
N ARG A 452 -19.62 18.07 24.73
CA ARG A 452 -20.51 17.61 23.65
C ARG A 452 -21.06 16.22 23.91
N GLU A 453 -20.87 15.64 25.10
CA GLU A 453 -21.44 14.33 25.43
C GLU A 453 -22.97 14.34 25.24
N LYS A 454 -23.48 13.43 24.41
CA LYS A 454 -24.86 13.33 23.89
C LYS A 454 -25.30 14.40 22.87
N ASP A 455 -24.40 15.26 22.40
CA ASP A 455 -24.64 16.17 21.27
C ASP A 455 -24.96 15.40 19.98
N PHE A 456 -25.97 15.83 19.25
CA PHE A 456 -26.37 15.28 17.95
C PHE A 456 -25.92 16.23 16.84
N SER A 457 -25.06 15.77 15.94
CA SER A 457 -24.49 16.58 14.88
C SER A 457 -24.60 15.88 13.52
N LYS A 458 -25.01 16.64 12.50
CA LYS A 458 -25.20 16.15 11.12
C LYS A 458 -23.93 16.39 10.30
N ASN A 459 -23.37 15.34 9.71
CA ASN A 459 -22.24 15.46 8.80
C ASN A 459 -22.74 15.98 7.44
N THR A 460 -22.40 17.22 7.10
CA THR A 460 -22.78 17.87 5.83
C THR A 460 -21.80 17.60 4.68
N GLY A 461 -20.79 16.75 4.88
CA GLY A 461 -19.61 16.64 4.02
C GLY A 461 -19.73 15.83 2.73
N LYS A 462 -20.73 14.96 2.57
CA LYS A 462 -21.06 14.22 1.32
C LYS A 462 -22.57 13.95 1.22
N ALA A 463 -23.03 13.49 0.04
CA ALA A 463 -24.40 13.60 -0.48
C ALA A 463 -25.58 13.06 0.37
N TYR A 464 -25.33 12.26 1.41
CA TYR A 464 -26.36 11.80 2.35
C TYR A 464 -25.93 12.13 3.78
N GLY A 465 -26.43 13.25 4.30
CA GLY A 465 -25.94 13.82 5.56
C GLY A 465 -26.33 12.99 6.79
N ALA A 466 -25.47 12.04 7.16
CA ALA A 466 -25.67 11.15 8.31
C ALA A 466 -25.61 11.91 9.65
N TRP A 467 -26.44 11.46 10.60
CA TRP A 467 -26.42 11.96 11.98
C TRP A 467 -25.40 11.17 12.80
N TYR A 468 -24.74 11.87 13.72
CA TYR A 468 -23.84 11.29 14.72
C TYR A 468 -24.23 11.80 16.10
N ILE A 469 -24.10 10.94 17.11
CA ILE A 469 -24.13 11.31 18.53
C ILE A 469 -22.72 11.19 19.11
N CYS A 470 -22.30 12.21 19.86
CA CYS A 470 -21.04 12.20 20.60
C CYS A 470 -21.23 11.39 21.90
N LYS A 471 -20.45 10.31 22.07
CA LYS A 471 -20.46 9.45 23.27
C LYS A 471 -19.06 8.99 23.63
N ASN A 472 -18.66 9.18 24.89
CA ASN A 472 -17.33 8.82 25.42
C ASN A 472 -16.17 9.46 24.64
N ARG A 473 -16.33 10.72 24.21
CA ARG A 473 -15.37 11.44 23.33
C ARG A 473 -15.20 10.85 21.91
N GLU A 474 -16.12 9.99 21.46
CA GLU A 474 -16.19 9.46 20.09
C GLU A 474 -17.51 9.83 19.38
N TRP A 475 -17.46 10.09 18.07
CA TRP A 475 -18.66 10.23 17.23
C TRP A 475 -19.20 8.87 16.78
N LYS A 476 -20.45 8.55 17.11
CA LYS A 476 -21.12 7.29 16.73
C LYS A 476 -22.33 7.59 15.84
N GLY A 477 -22.50 6.86 14.74
CA GLY A 477 -23.61 7.08 13.80
C GLY A 477 -24.99 6.79 14.43
N THR A 478 -26.02 7.50 13.96
CA THR A 478 -27.42 7.35 14.41
C THR A 478 -28.40 7.75 13.30
N ASP A 479 -29.69 7.43 13.45
CA ASP A 479 -30.74 7.72 12.47
C ASP A 479 -31.62 8.92 12.88
N SER A 480 -32.37 9.46 11.91
CA SER A 480 -33.25 10.62 12.12
C SER A 480 -34.45 10.34 13.03
N THR A 481 -34.94 9.09 13.09
CA THR A 481 -36.09 8.72 13.94
C THR A 481 -35.70 8.76 15.41
N THR A 482 -34.50 8.30 15.74
CA THR A 482 -33.89 8.40 17.08
C THR A 482 -33.69 9.86 17.48
N VAL A 483 -33.26 10.73 16.56
CA VAL A 483 -33.10 12.17 16.82
C VAL A 483 -34.43 12.87 17.12
N ASP A 484 -35.51 12.51 16.41
CA ASP A 484 -36.82 13.19 16.53
C ASP A 484 -37.74 12.62 17.62
N THR A 485 -37.68 11.31 17.92
CA THR A 485 -38.73 10.64 18.74
C THR A 485 -38.29 10.25 20.16
N GLN A 486 -37.00 10.41 20.52
CA GLN A 486 -36.45 9.94 21.80
C GLN A 486 -37.14 10.53 23.06
N ALA A 487 -37.78 11.70 22.95
CA ALA A 487 -38.48 12.35 24.06
C ALA A 487 -40.01 12.14 24.06
N TRP A 488 -40.55 11.33 23.14
CA TRP A 488 -41.99 11.17 22.95
C TRP A 488 -42.55 9.99 23.77
N GLY A 489 -43.77 10.15 24.26
CA GLY A 489 -44.58 9.04 24.81
C GLY A 489 -45.29 8.25 23.69
N PRO A 490 -46.05 7.21 24.06
CA PRO A 490 -46.98 6.56 23.13
C PRO A 490 -48.07 7.54 22.66
N GLY A 491 -48.53 7.38 21.41
CA GLY A 491 -49.64 8.13 20.83
C GLY A 491 -50.90 7.26 20.65
N ASP A 492 -51.91 7.82 19.97
CA ASP A 492 -53.08 7.05 19.49
C ASP A 492 -52.76 6.34 18.15
N ASP A 493 -53.44 5.23 17.82
CA ASP A 493 -53.17 4.50 16.57
C ASP A 493 -53.45 5.35 15.33
N GLY A 494 -52.43 5.50 14.47
CA GLY A 494 -52.49 6.38 13.31
C GLY A 494 -52.34 7.88 13.63
N GLU A 495 -52.01 8.28 14.88
CA GLU A 495 -51.69 9.66 15.23
C GLU A 495 -50.50 10.16 14.40
N LEU A 496 -50.63 11.35 13.81
CA LEU A 496 -49.56 11.98 13.02
C LEU A 496 -48.90 13.13 13.78
N ARG A 497 -47.58 13.03 13.98
CA ARG A 497 -46.78 14.03 14.72
C ARG A 497 -45.54 14.45 13.93
N LYS A 498 -45.28 15.75 13.87
CA LYS A 498 -44.09 16.31 13.22
C LYS A 498 -42.86 16.13 14.11
N GLY A 499 -41.71 15.79 13.53
CA GLY A 499 -40.42 15.68 14.22
C GLY A 499 -39.96 16.99 14.87
N ASP A 500 -39.24 16.87 15.98
CA ASP A 500 -38.78 18.02 16.77
C ASP A 500 -37.50 18.68 16.19
N SER A 501 -36.65 17.92 15.49
CA SER A 501 -35.38 18.36 14.90
C SER A 501 -35.33 18.26 13.37
N THR A 502 -36.12 17.37 12.75
CA THR A 502 -36.26 17.29 11.29
C THR A 502 -37.64 17.74 10.80
N SER A 503 -37.78 17.93 9.49
CA SER A 503 -39.08 18.23 8.86
C SER A 503 -39.91 16.98 8.57
N ALA A 504 -39.49 15.80 9.02
CA ALA A 504 -40.25 14.57 8.86
C ALA A 504 -41.54 14.60 9.68
N ILE A 505 -42.50 13.78 9.26
CA ILE A 505 -43.71 13.49 10.02
C ILE A 505 -43.68 12.00 10.33
N TYR A 506 -44.15 11.64 11.51
CA TYR A 506 -44.17 10.30 12.04
C TYR A 506 -45.61 9.90 12.34
N LYS A 507 -45.90 8.60 12.23
CA LYS A 507 -47.16 7.98 12.66
C LYS A 507 -46.90 7.05 13.84
N TYR A 508 -47.78 7.04 14.82
CA TYR A 508 -47.75 6.02 15.86
C TYR A 508 -48.52 4.79 15.38
N ASP A 509 -47.93 3.60 15.56
CA ASP A 509 -48.58 2.32 15.32
C ASP A 509 -48.71 1.60 16.67
N GLU A 510 -49.95 1.29 17.08
CA GLU A 510 -50.26 0.72 18.39
C GLU A 510 -49.84 -0.74 18.52
N ASP A 511 -49.86 -1.51 17.42
CA ASP A 511 -49.42 -2.91 17.42
C ASP A 511 -47.90 -3.00 17.56
N GLU A 512 -47.16 -2.16 16.80
CA GLU A 512 -45.70 -2.11 16.90
C GLU A 512 -45.15 -1.29 18.08
N LYS A 513 -46.00 -0.51 18.77
CA LYS A 513 -45.69 0.33 19.96
C LYS A 513 -44.54 1.32 19.77
N LYS A 514 -44.43 1.92 18.58
CA LYS A 514 -43.38 2.89 18.23
C LYS A 514 -43.86 3.92 17.21
N TRP A 515 -43.11 5.02 17.14
CA TRP A 515 -43.26 6.01 16.10
C TRP A 515 -42.50 5.59 14.84
N LEU A 516 -43.23 5.44 13.74
CA LEU A 516 -42.72 5.12 12.40
C LEU A 516 -42.73 6.39 11.52
N THR A 517 -41.87 6.49 10.51
CA THR A 517 -41.97 7.61 9.56
C THR A 517 -43.27 7.52 8.76
N ALA A 518 -44.08 8.58 8.78
CA ALA A 518 -45.33 8.66 8.03
C ALA A 518 -45.07 8.81 6.53
N THR A 519 -45.98 8.29 5.71
CA THR A 519 -45.90 8.42 4.25
C THR A 519 -46.39 9.80 3.79
N LYS A 520 -46.22 10.06 2.49
CA LYS A 520 -46.83 11.21 1.83
C LYS A 520 -48.36 11.13 1.82
N ASN A 521 -48.94 9.93 1.73
CA ASN A 521 -50.39 9.77 1.65
C ASN A 521 -51.05 9.88 3.04
N ASP A 522 -50.43 9.31 4.09
CA ASP A 522 -50.81 9.53 5.49
C ASP A 522 -50.99 11.03 5.78
N THR A 523 -50.02 11.84 5.34
CA THR A 523 -49.94 13.28 5.64
C THR A 523 -50.78 14.16 4.72
N MET A 524 -51.01 13.77 3.47
CA MET A 524 -51.78 14.57 2.51
C MET A 524 -53.29 14.28 2.53
N LEU A 525 -53.70 13.03 2.71
CA LEU A 525 -55.10 12.63 2.50
C LEU A 525 -56.03 12.98 3.68
N LYS A 526 -55.48 13.34 4.84
CA LYS A 526 -56.21 13.63 6.09
C LYS A 526 -57.07 12.44 6.58
N LEU A 527 -56.62 11.21 6.36
CA LEU A 527 -57.31 9.98 6.75
C LEU A 527 -56.75 9.33 8.04
N ASN A 528 -55.95 10.08 8.82
CA ASN A 528 -55.00 9.57 9.82
C ASN A 528 -54.00 8.56 9.21
N GLY A 529 -52.98 8.15 9.97
CA GLY A 529 -51.99 7.17 9.50
C GLY A 529 -52.63 5.83 9.17
N CYS A 530 -52.27 5.23 8.04
CA CYS A 530 -52.56 3.83 7.75
C CYS A 530 -51.61 2.95 8.56
N THR A 531 -52.15 2.17 9.48
CA THR A 531 -51.47 1.30 10.46
C THR A 531 -51.88 -0.16 10.24
N VAL A 532 -51.23 -1.11 10.91
CA VAL A 532 -51.58 -2.54 10.80
C VAL A 532 -53.06 -2.79 11.13
N ASN A 533 -53.59 -2.09 12.14
CA ASN A 533 -54.97 -2.22 12.61
C ASN A 533 -56.04 -1.64 11.65
N ARG A 534 -55.63 -0.95 10.58
CA ARG A 534 -56.52 -0.25 9.63
C ARG A 534 -56.51 -0.83 8.22
N ILE A 535 -55.87 -1.98 8.03
CA ILE A 535 -55.76 -2.64 6.72
C ILE A 535 -57.15 -2.94 6.10
N TYR A 536 -57.26 -2.68 4.80
CA TYR A 536 -58.47 -2.74 3.98
C TYR A 536 -59.59 -1.72 4.33
N GLU A 537 -59.35 -0.76 5.22
CA GLU A 537 -60.25 0.37 5.41
C GLU A 537 -60.37 1.17 4.11
N VAL A 538 -61.60 1.39 3.62
CA VAL A 538 -61.88 2.21 2.43
C VAL A 538 -62.44 3.55 2.88
N SER A 539 -61.66 4.62 2.68
CA SER A 539 -61.98 5.96 3.17
C SER A 539 -61.88 7.00 2.05
N LYS A 540 -62.80 7.98 2.06
CA LYS A 540 -62.87 9.04 1.05
C LYS A 540 -62.01 10.22 1.49
N SER A 541 -60.98 10.56 0.71
CA SER A 541 -60.09 11.69 0.95
C SER A 541 -60.84 13.02 0.81
N PRO A 542 -60.95 13.84 1.88
CA PRO A 542 -61.52 15.19 1.77
C PRO A 542 -60.58 16.19 1.08
N PHE A 543 -59.40 15.77 0.61
CA PHE A 543 -58.46 16.62 -0.13
C PHE A 543 -58.72 16.63 -1.65
N ASP A 544 -59.01 15.47 -2.24
CA ASP A 544 -59.22 15.29 -3.69
C ASP A 544 -60.55 14.61 -4.06
N ASP A 545 -61.41 14.35 -3.06
CA ASP A 545 -62.73 13.70 -3.19
C ASP A 545 -62.70 12.27 -3.77
N MET A 546 -61.53 11.62 -3.74
CA MET A 546 -61.33 10.25 -4.24
C MET A 546 -61.32 9.22 -3.10
N PHE A 547 -61.60 7.96 -3.44
CA PHE A 547 -61.53 6.84 -2.50
C PHE A 547 -60.13 6.25 -2.44
N TYR A 548 -59.69 5.94 -1.22
CA TYR A 548 -58.42 5.32 -0.90
C TYR A 548 -58.63 4.09 -0.02
N VAL A 549 -57.72 3.13 -0.12
CA VAL A 549 -57.69 1.89 0.67
C VAL A 549 -56.38 1.83 1.44
N CYS A 550 -56.44 1.64 2.76
CA CYS A 550 -55.24 1.35 3.56
C CYS A 550 -54.81 -0.09 3.27
N ASP A 551 -53.58 -0.29 2.81
CA ASP A 551 -53.09 -1.59 2.32
C ASP A 551 -51.60 -1.76 2.62
N SER A 552 -51.08 -2.98 2.51
CA SER A 552 -49.64 -3.21 2.58
C SER A 552 -48.99 -2.81 1.26
N VAL A 553 -48.42 -1.61 1.20
CA VAL A 553 -47.79 -1.06 0.01
C VAL A 553 -46.29 -1.38 0.02
N PHE A 554 -45.83 -2.03 -1.05
CA PHE A 554 -44.40 -2.24 -1.29
C PHE A 554 -43.75 -0.91 -1.69
N TYR A 555 -42.83 -0.44 -0.86
CA TYR A 555 -41.96 0.70 -1.16
C TYR A 555 -40.56 0.19 -1.46
N SER A 556 -40.24 0.08 -2.74
CA SER A 556 -38.88 0.01 -3.25
C SER A 556 -38.25 1.39 -3.16
N ALA A 557 -37.20 1.51 -2.36
CA ALA A 557 -36.49 2.77 -2.17
C ALA A 557 -35.00 2.54 -1.94
N TRP A 558 -34.25 3.54 -2.36
CA TRP A 558 -32.80 3.55 -2.37
C TRP A 558 -32.21 4.24 -1.15
N PHE A 559 -31.31 3.55 -0.45
CA PHE A 559 -30.60 4.02 0.73
C PHE A 559 -29.09 4.01 0.49
N GLY A 560 -28.61 4.93 -0.35
CA GLY A 560 -27.23 4.92 -0.83
C GLY A 560 -27.05 3.87 -1.94
N ASN A 561 -26.10 2.95 -1.78
CA ASN A 561 -25.92 1.82 -2.70
C ASN A 561 -26.79 0.59 -2.33
N ASP A 562 -27.74 0.75 -1.39
CA ASP A 562 -28.65 -0.30 -0.93
C ASP A 562 -30.10 -0.05 -1.36
N PHE A 563 -30.62 -0.83 -2.31
CA PHE A 563 -32.05 -0.92 -2.62
C PHE A 563 -32.70 -1.85 -1.60
N LYS A 564 -33.70 -1.35 -0.87
CA LYS A 564 -34.39 -2.13 0.16
C LYS A 564 -35.89 -2.08 -0.09
N ASP A 565 -36.44 -3.23 -0.44
CA ASP A 565 -37.89 -3.43 -0.42
C ASP A 565 -38.37 -3.37 1.02
N THR A 566 -39.17 -2.36 1.31
CA THR A 566 -39.82 -2.20 2.61
C THR A 566 -41.32 -2.18 2.41
N VAL A 567 -42.00 -3.22 2.91
CA VAL A 567 -43.45 -3.21 3.03
C VAL A 567 -43.81 -2.18 4.10
N LYS A 568 -44.66 -1.23 3.76
CA LYS A 568 -45.19 -0.21 4.68
C LYS A 568 -46.70 -0.16 4.53
N MET A 569 -47.41 -0.04 5.65
CA MET A 569 -48.82 0.30 5.61
C MET A 569 -48.97 1.70 5.01
N ASP A 570 -49.73 1.83 3.92
CA ASP A 570 -50.01 3.12 3.29
C ASP A 570 -51.38 3.15 2.58
N TRP A 571 -51.90 4.35 2.39
CA TRP A 571 -53.13 4.60 1.63
C TRP A 571 -52.87 4.57 0.11
N ARG A 572 -53.35 3.53 -0.58
CA ARG A 572 -53.38 3.49 -2.05
C ARG A 572 -54.70 4.02 -2.62
N LYS A 573 -54.65 4.66 -3.78
CA LYS A 573 -55.85 5.14 -4.49
C LYS A 573 -56.64 3.94 -5.05
N ALA A 574 -57.97 3.97 -4.93
CA ALA A 574 -58.83 2.97 -5.58
C ALA A 574 -58.74 3.10 -7.11
N THR A 575 -58.82 1.98 -7.84
CA THR A 575 -58.68 1.97 -9.31
C THR A 575 -59.94 2.51 -10.02
N SER A 576 -59.77 2.94 -11.29
CA SER A 576 -60.91 3.35 -12.12
C SER A 576 -61.92 2.21 -12.32
N GLU A 577 -61.43 0.97 -12.29
CA GLU A 577 -62.18 -0.25 -12.50
C GLU A 577 -62.97 -0.61 -11.22
N GLU A 578 -62.34 -0.54 -10.03
CA GLU A 578 -63.03 -0.69 -8.74
C GLU A 578 -64.11 0.39 -8.52
N SER A 579 -63.92 1.60 -9.07
CA SER A 579 -64.87 2.73 -8.96
C SER A 579 -65.97 2.79 -10.03
N VAL A 580 -65.85 2.06 -11.15
CA VAL A 580 -66.84 2.06 -12.25
C VAL A 580 -67.48 0.70 -12.51
N LEU A 581 -66.69 -0.38 -12.48
CA LEU A 581 -67.17 -1.76 -12.71
C LEU A 581 -67.58 -2.47 -11.41
N GLY A 582 -67.21 -1.90 -10.26
CA GLY A 582 -67.27 -2.54 -8.95
C GLY A 582 -66.18 -3.59 -8.77
N VAL A 583 -65.78 -3.82 -7.52
CA VAL A 583 -64.74 -4.80 -7.14
C VAL A 583 -65.07 -6.16 -7.77
N CYS A 584 -64.16 -6.70 -8.58
CA CYS A 584 -64.28 -8.09 -9.07
C CYS A 584 -64.19 -8.98 -7.82
N THR A 585 -65.19 -9.83 -7.65
CA THR A 585 -65.36 -10.69 -6.47
C THR A 585 -65.52 -12.11 -6.97
N GLU A 586 -65.49 -13.08 -6.06
CA GLU A 586 -65.51 -14.52 -6.38
C GLU A 586 -66.75 -14.96 -7.18
N THR A 587 -67.79 -14.12 -7.25
CA THR A 587 -69.06 -14.35 -7.94
C THR A 587 -69.12 -13.81 -9.38
N ARG A 588 -68.07 -13.17 -9.91
CA ARG A 588 -68.05 -12.57 -11.27
C ARG A 588 -66.99 -13.17 -12.21
N GLU A 589 -66.44 -14.30 -11.80
CA GLU A 589 -65.37 -15.02 -12.50
C GLU A 589 -65.78 -15.41 -13.94
N LYS A 590 -64.95 -15.04 -14.92
CA LYS A 590 -65.05 -15.26 -16.39
C LYS A 590 -66.03 -14.37 -17.17
N ASP A 591 -66.64 -13.35 -16.56
CA ASP A 591 -67.43 -12.35 -17.29
C ASP A 591 -66.53 -11.50 -18.22
N PHE A 592 -66.96 -11.28 -19.47
CA PHE A 592 -66.31 -10.35 -20.40
C PHE A 592 -67.01 -8.97 -20.42
N SER A 593 -66.24 -7.90 -20.56
CA SER A 593 -66.78 -6.54 -20.73
C SER A 593 -65.88 -5.63 -21.55
N LYS A 594 -66.48 -4.67 -22.26
CA LYS A 594 -65.78 -3.73 -23.14
C LYS A 594 -65.89 -2.31 -22.60
N ASN A 595 -64.75 -1.66 -22.36
CA ASN A 595 -64.75 -0.26 -21.94
C ASN A 595 -64.90 0.65 -23.17
N THR A 596 -66.03 1.35 -23.28
CA THR A 596 -66.34 2.25 -24.40
C THR A 596 -65.87 3.70 -24.19
N GLY A 597 -65.22 4.01 -23.06
CA GLY A 597 -64.89 5.38 -22.65
C GLY A 597 -63.50 5.91 -23.01
N ARG A 598 -62.65 5.18 -23.75
CA ARG A 598 -61.30 5.63 -24.15
C ARG A 598 -60.98 5.32 -25.62
N VAL A 599 -60.00 6.04 -26.15
CA VAL A 599 -59.69 6.18 -27.60
C VAL A 599 -59.21 4.89 -28.29
N ASN A 600 -58.88 3.84 -27.54
CA ASN A 600 -58.69 2.49 -28.06
C ASN A 600 -59.67 1.52 -27.38
N SER A 601 -60.37 0.70 -28.17
CA SER A 601 -61.34 -0.30 -27.68
C SER A 601 -60.61 -1.46 -26.98
N ILE A 602 -60.44 -1.37 -25.66
CA ILE A 602 -59.85 -2.43 -24.83
C ILE A 602 -60.96 -3.35 -24.29
N TRP A 603 -60.69 -4.66 -24.34
CA TRP A 603 -61.55 -5.73 -23.84
C TRP A 603 -61.03 -6.24 -22.50
N TYR A 604 -61.95 -6.65 -21.61
CA TYR A 604 -61.64 -7.12 -20.26
C TYR A 604 -62.36 -8.42 -19.91
N ILE A 605 -61.78 -9.20 -18.98
CA ILE A 605 -62.35 -10.42 -18.37
C ILE A 605 -62.13 -10.36 -16.83
N CYS A 606 -63.13 -10.70 -16.01
CA CYS A 606 -62.95 -10.78 -14.54
C CYS A 606 -62.40 -12.16 -14.15
N LYS A 607 -61.31 -12.18 -13.38
CA LYS A 607 -60.58 -13.40 -12.99
C LYS A 607 -59.90 -13.20 -11.64
N ASN A 608 -59.92 -14.20 -10.77
CA ASN A 608 -59.31 -14.18 -9.43
C ASN A 608 -59.58 -12.88 -8.64
N ARG A 609 -60.82 -12.40 -8.64
CA ARG A 609 -61.23 -11.14 -7.98
C ARG A 609 -60.55 -9.86 -8.54
N LYS A 610 -60.05 -9.86 -9.79
CA LYS A 610 -59.59 -8.65 -10.53
C LYS A 610 -60.12 -8.61 -11.98
N TRP A 611 -60.25 -7.41 -12.56
CA TRP A 611 -60.53 -7.22 -13.99
C TRP A 611 -59.23 -7.21 -14.78
N GLU A 612 -59.04 -8.17 -15.69
CA GLU A 612 -57.86 -8.35 -16.55
C GLU A 612 -58.17 -7.90 -17.99
N MET A 613 -57.17 -7.42 -18.74
CA MET A 613 -57.33 -7.04 -20.16
C MET A 613 -57.06 -8.22 -21.11
N THR A 614 -57.65 -8.22 -22.32
CA THR A 614 -57.38 -9.20 -23.39
C THR A 614 -57.03 -8.54 -24.73
N ASP A 615 -56.34 -9.26 -25.61
CA ASP A 615 -55.39 -8.70 -26.58
C ASP A 615 -55.73 -8.94 -28.08
N ARG A 616 -54.83 -8.49 -28.98
CA ARG A 616 -54.96 -8.69 -30.44
C ARG A 616 -54.47 -10.05 -30.93
N THR A 617 -53.51 -10.68 -30.25
CA THR A 617 -52.96 -12.00 -30.61
C THR A 617 -54.07 -13.04 -30.67
N THR A 618 -54.98 -12.99 -29.70
CA THR A 618 -56.18 -13.83 -29.60
C THR A 618 -57.16 -13.63 -30.78
N VAL A 619 -57.07 -12.51 -31.51
CA VAL A 619 -57.92 -12.18 -32.66
C VAL A 619 -57.30 -12.62 -33.99
N ASP A 620 -55.98 -12.42 -34.18
CA ASP A 620 -55.29 -12.76 -35.44
C ASP A 620 -54.97 -14.26 -35.59
N THR A 621 -54.76 -14.99 -34.48
CA THR A 621 -54.30 -16.39 -34.52
C THR A 621 -55.44 -17.42 -34.51
N GLN A 622 -56.70 -16.96 -34.45
CA GLN A 622 -57.87 -17.81 -34.29
C GLN A 622 -58.11 -18.69 -35.52
N GLY A 623 -57.82 -19.99 -35.40
CA GLY A 623 -58.01 -20.98 -36.48
C GLY A 623 -56.75 -21.33 -37.27
N TRP A 624 -55.59 -20.78 -36.88
CA TRP A 624 -54.30 -21.25 -37.40
C TRP A 624 -54.02 -22.69 -36.93
N SER A 625 -53.45 -23.51 -37.82
CA SER A 625 -52.87 -24.79 -37.45
C SER A 625 -51.57 -24.59 -36.67
N LYS A 626 -51.16 -25.61 -35.92
CA LYS A 626 -49.84 -25.67 -35.27
C LYS A 626 -48.72 -25.49 -36.30
N GLY A 627 -47.74 -24.65 -35.97
CA GLY A 627 -46.52 -24.48 -36.76
C GLY A 627 -45.41 -25.46 -36.33
N LYS A 628 -44.22 -25.28 -36.87
CA LYS A 628 -42.97 -25.81 -36.30
C LYS A 628 -42.39 -24.81 -35.30
N ASP A 629 -41.64 -25.28 -34.30
CA ASP A 629 -41.03 -24.38 -33.33
C ASP A 629 -40.10 -23.35 -34.01
N GLY A 630 -40.29 -22.07 -33.67
CA GLY A 630 -39.59 -20.94 -34.29
C GLY A 630 -40.09 -20.54 -35.69
N GLU A 631 -41.13 -21.17 -36.24
CA GLU A 631 -41.72 -20.79 -37.52
C GLU A 631 -42.29 -19.36 -37.45
N LEU A 632 -41.99 -18.54 -38.47
CA LEU A 632 -42.46 -17.16 -38.57
C LEU A 632 -43.59 -17.04 -39.62
N ARG A 633 -44.70 -16.38 -39.24
CA ARG A 633 -45.87 -16.18 -40.09
C ARG A 633 -46.43 -14.76 -39.95
N ARG A 634 -46.99 -14.18 -41.00
CA ARG A 634 -47.70 -12.88 -40.93
C ARG A 634 -49.16 -13.08 -40.53
N GLY A 635 -49.68 -12.17 -39.72
CA GLY A 635 -51.08 -12.12 -39.26
C GLY A 635 -52.05 -11.79 -40.37
N ASP A 636 -53.24 -12.39 -40.32
CA ASP A 636 -54.22 -12.30 -41.40
C ASP A 636 -54.96 -10.94 -41.43
N SER A 637 -54.99 -10.17 -40.33
CA SER A 637 -55.72 -8.88 -40.24
C SER A 637 -54.86 -7.64 -39.90
N THR A 638 -53.60 -7.80 -39.45
CA THR A 638 -52.83 -6.69 -38.87
C THR A 638 -51.40 -6.48 -39.40
N ASP A 639 -50.97 -7.24 -40.42
CA ASP A 639 -49.60 -7.24 -40.99
C ASP A 639 -48.46 -7.57 -39.99
N ALA A 640 -48.77 -7.83 -38.73
CA ALA A 640 -47.81 -8.21 -37.70
C ALA A 640 -47.19 -9.59 -37.98
N VAL A 641 -45.94 -9.79 -37.56
CA VAL A 641 -45.28 -11.11 -37.60
C VAL A 641 -45.54 -11.83 -36.28
N TYR A 642 -45.82 -13.13 -36.37
CA TYR A 642 -46.03 -14.05 -35.26
C TYR A 642 -45.02 -15.19 -35.38
N LYS A 643 -44.61 -15.74 -34.24
CA LYS A 643 -43.76 -16.94 -34.15
C LYS A 643 -44.53 -18.06 -33.45
N TYR A 644 -44.37 -19.29 -33.92
CA TYR A 644 -44.89 -20.45 -33.22
C TYR A 644 -43.91 -20.89 -32.13
N ASP A 645 -44.38 -21.03 -30.88
CA ASP A 645 -43.61 -21.58 -29.77
C ASP A 645 -44.24 -22.92 -29.34
N GLU A 646 -43.53 -24.01 -29.60
CA GLU A 646 -44.00 -25.38 -29.33
C GLU A 646 -44.13 -25.68 -27.83
N TYR A 647 -43.37 -24.98 -26.96
CA TYR A 647 -43.49 -25.16 -25.51
C TYR A 647 -44.86 -24.72 -24.99
N TYR A 648 -45.39 -23.63 -25.56
CA TYR A 648 -46.70 -23.09 -25.20
C TYR A 648 -47.85 -23.56 -26.11
N ASP A 649 -47.53 -24.27 -27.20
CA ASP A 649 -48.47 -24.79 -28.20
C ASP A 649 -49.31 -23.69 -28.89
N GLU A 650 -48.74 -22.49 -29.04
CA GLU A 650 -49.45 -21.29 -29.49
C GLU A 650 -48.61 -20.38 -30.39
N TRP A 651 -49.27 -19.46 -31.09
CA TRP A 651 -48.63 -18.43 -31.91
C TRP A 651 -48.51 -17.12 -31.10
N LEU A 652 -47.28 -16.63 -30.95
CA LEU A 652 -46.92 -15.44 -30.17
C LEU A 652 -46.56 -14.27 -31.10
N SER A 653 -46.96 -13.05 -30.76
CA SER A 653 -46.55 -11.87 -31.53
C SER A 653 -45.04 -11.62 -31.46
N VAL A 654 -44.39 -11.39 -32.59
CA VAL A 654 -42.96 -11.00 -32.65
C VAL A 654 -42.84 -9.51 -32.35
N ILE A 655 -42.40 -9.19 -31.14
CA ILE A 655 -42.22 -7.81 -30.65
C ILE A 655 -40.81 -7.28 -30.97
N SER A 656 -39.82 -8.17 -31.09
CA SER A 656 -38.43 -7.83 -31.39
C SER A 656 -38.18 -7.75 -32.90
N TYR A 657 -37.67 -6.60 -33.38
CA TYR A 657 -37.21 -6.40 -34.76
C TYR A 657 -36.20 -7.49 -35.19
N ARG A 658 -35.32 -7.94 -34.27
CA ARG A 658 -34.27 -8.92 -34.53
C ARG A 658 -34.81 -10.29 -34.96
N ASP A 659 -35.83 -10.78 -34.26
CA ASP A 659 -36.49 -12.07 -34.57
C ASP A 659 -37.07 -12.10 -36.00
N SER A 660 -37.38 -10.94 -36.60
CA SER A 660 -37.93 -10.83 -37.96
C SER A 660 -36.90 -10.56 -39.06
N VAL A 661 -35.63 -10.28 -38.72
CA VAL A 661 -34.61 -9.79 -39.69
C VAL A 661 -33.33 -10.63 -39.71
N LEU A 662 -32.95 -11.28 -38.60
CA LEU A 662 -31.64 -11.98 -38.50
C LEU A 662 -31.54 -13.29 -39.30
N GLU A 663 -32.61 -13.75 -39.95
CA GLU A 663 -32.69 -15.03 -40.68
C GLU A 663 -32.38 -16.29 -39.83
N LEU A 664 -32.45 -16.19 -38.50
CA LEU A 664 -32.20 -17.28 -37.54
C LEU A 664 -33.47 -18.05 -37.10
N ASN A 665 -34.61 -17.83 -37.77
CA ASN A 665 -35.97 -18.17 -37.30
C ASN A 665 -36.32 -17.54 -35.93
N GLY A 666 -37.58 -17.67 -35.49
CA GLY A 666 -38.03 -17.13 -34.21
C GLY A 666 -37.31 -17.76 -33.02
N CYS A 667 -36.84 -16.96 -32.08
CA CYS A 667 -36.31 -17.45 -30.81
C CYS A 667 -37.47 -17.87 -29.90
N THR A 668 -37.44 -19.11 -29.39
CA THR A 668 -38.53 -19.76 -28.63
C THR A 668 -37.99 -20.37 -27.35
N ARG A 669 -38.87 -20.83 -26.45
CA ARG A 669 -38.44 -21.43 -25.19
C ARG A 669 -37.63 -22.72 -25.39
N ASN A 670 -38.00 -23.53 -26.39
CA ASN A 670 -37.28 -24.76 -26.77
C ASN A 670 -35.91 -24.48 -27.42
N ARG A 671 -35.71 -23.28 -28.00
CA ARG A 671 -34.45 -22.83 -28.61
C ARG A 671 -33.59 -21.97 -27.68
N ASN A 672 -33.97 -21.81 -26.41
CA ASN A 672 -33.20 -21.05 -25.44
C ASN A 672 -31.76 -21.60 -25.29
N GLY A 673 -30.76 -20.72 -25.37
CA GLY A 673 -29.35 -21.09 -25.39
C GLY A 673 -28.80 -21.46 -26.76
N GLU A 674 -29.62 -21.59 -27.80
CA GLU A 674 -29.15 -21.77 -29.18
C GLU A 674 -28.35 -20.52 -29.60
N VAL A 675 -27.18 -20.73 -30.19
CA VAL A 675 -26.34 -19.68 -30.78
C VAL A 675 -26.40 -19.82 -32.30
N GLY A 676 -26.54 -18.72 -33.02
CA GLY A 676 -26.55 -18.65 -34.48
C GLY A 676 -25.75 -17.46 -35.01
N ARG A 677 -25.05 -17.64 -36.13
CA ARG A 677 -24.39 -16.55 -36.87
C ARG A 677 -25.38 -16.00 -37.91
N SER A 678 -25.78 -14.74 -37.78
CA SER A 678 -26.74 -14.14 -38.70
C SER A 678 -26.10 -13.87 -40.07
N PRO A 679 -26.71 -14.30 -41.18
CA PRO A 679 -26.27 -13.93 -42.53
C PRO A 679 -26.44 -12.43 -42.84
N PHE A 680 -27.26 -11.71 -42.07
CA PHE A 680 -27.62 -10.32 -42.33
C PHE A 680 -26.50 -9.32 -41.98
N ASP A 681 -25.82 -9.53 -40.85
CA ASP A 681 -24.80 -8.62 -40.31
C ASP A 681 -23.51 -9.33 -39.85
N ASP A 682 -23.38 -10.61 -40.18
CA ASP A 682 -22.28 -11.50 -39.80
C ASP A 682 -22.05 -11.67 -38.29
N THR A 683 -22.99 -11.22 -37.46
CA THR A 683 -22.87 -11.22 -35.99
C THR A 683 -23.46 -12.50 -35.39
N TYR A 684 -22.88 -12.94 -34.26
CA TYR A 684 -23.35 -14.09 -33.50
C TYR A 684 -24.38 -13.66 -32.47
N TYR A 685 -25.51 -14.38 -32.43
CA TYR A 685 -26.61 -14.15 -31.51
C TYR A 685 -26.92 -15.41 -30.71
N LYS A 686 -27.30 -15.24 -29.44
CA LYS A 686 -27.88 -16.29 -28.61
C LYS A 686 -29.38 -16.04 -28.43
N CYS A 687 -30.20 -17.07 -28.57
CA CYS A 687 -31.61 -17.03 -28.20
C CYS A 687 -31.70 -17.06 -26.67
N SER A 688 -32.26 -16.02 -26.06
CA SER A 688 -32.42 -15.90 -24.61
C SER A 688 -33.88 -15.74 -24.24
N ILE A 689 -34.32 -16.50 -23.24
CA ILE A 689 -35.50 -16.15 -22.44
C ILE A 689 -35.18 -14.87 -21.67
N TYR A 690 -36.14 -13.95 -21.56
CA TYR A 690 -36.08 -12.80 -20.67
C TYR A 690 -37.20 -12.92 -19.64
N ASP A 691 -36.86 -13.42 -18.44
CA ASP A 691 -37.84 -13.58 -17.37
C ASP A 691 -38.02 -12.24 -16.65
N THR A 692 -39.10 -11.53 -16.98
CA THR A 692 -39.54 -10.37 -16.22
C THR A 692 -40.72 -10.79 -15.35
N SER A 693 -40.65 -10.47 -14.07
CA SER A 693 -41.55 -10.97 -13.01
C SER A 693 -43.01 -10.49 -13.12
N TYR A 694 -43.40 -9.85 -14.23
CA TYR A 694 -44.68 -9.18 -14.38
C TYR A 694 -45.18 -9.14 -15.84
N TYR A 695 -45.43 -10.33 -16.41
CA TYR A 695 -45.86 -10.61 -17.80
C TYR A 695 -44.75 -10.43 -18.87
N ASN A 696 -44.24 -11.53 -19.43
CA ASN A 696 -44.44 -11.87 -20.86
C ASN A 696 -43.77 -13.19 -21.30
N LYS A 697 -44.27 -13.75 -22.40
CA LYS A 697 -43.79 -15.00 -23.04
C LYS A 697 -42.61 -14.70 -24.00
N GLU A 698 -41.66 -13.88 -23.57
CA GLU A 698 -40.67 -13.27 -24.45
C GLU A 698 -39.31 -13.98 -24.42
N CYS A 699 -39.02 -14.64 -25.54
CA CYS A 699 -37.67 -15.03 -25.93
C CYS A 699 -37.24 -14.13 -27.11
N TYR A 700 -35.97 -13.74 -27.20
CA TYR A 700 -35.44 -13.02 -28.37
C TYR A 700 -33.95 -13.21 -28.56
N TRP A 701 -33.47 -12.94 -29.79
CA TRP A 701 -32.04 -12.98 -30.11
C TRP A 701 -31.26 -11.79 -29.50
N ILE A 702 -30.34 -12.10 -28.58
CA ILE A 702 -29.35 -11.16 -28.01
C ILE A 702 -27.97 -11.41 -28.62
N ILE A 703 -27.08 -10.41 -28.59
CA ILE A 703 -25.70 -10.59 -29.08
C ILE A 703 -25.01 -11.62 -28.18
N ALA A 704 -24.36 -12.62 -28.79
CA ALA A 704 -23.69 -13.70 -28.08
C ALA A 704 -22.45 -13.20 -27.32
N THR A 705 -22.19 -13.77 -26.14
CA THR A 705 -20.97 -13.48 -25.35
C THR A 705 -19.71 -14.10 -25.99
N GLU A 706 -18.52 -13.70 -25.52
CA GLU A 706 -17.24 -14.25 -26.02
C GLU A 706 -17.19 -15.77 -25.96
N VAL A 707 -17.66 -16.37 -24.86
CA VAL A 707 -17.73 -17.82 -24.70
C VAL A 707 -18.68 -18.40 -25.75
N GLU A 708 -19.89 -17.85 -25.87
CA GLU A 708 -20.96 -18.38 -26.72
C GLU A 708 -20.57 -18.41 -28.21
N TYR A 709 -20.02 -17.32 -28.76
CA TYR A 709 -19.63 -17.32 -30.17
C TYR A 709 -18.35 -18.13 -30.43
N ASN A 710 -17.40 -18.18 -29.49
CA ASN A 710 -16.19 -19.00 -29.65
C ASN A 710 -16.45 -20.49 -29.47
N THR A 711 -17.51 -20.89 -28.77
CA THR A 711 -17.93 -22.30 -28.66
C THR A 711 -19.09 -22.65 -29.59
N TYR A 712 -19.41 -21.77 -30.55
CA TYR A 712 -20.45 -22.02 -31.56
C TYR A 712 -20.24 -23.36 -32.28
N GLY A 713 -21.29 -24.18 -32.33
CA GLY A 713 -21.24 -25.54 -32.88
C GLY A 713 -20.49 -26.58 -32.02
N LYS A 714 -20.23 -26.31 -30.74
CA LYS A 714 -19.57 -27.22 -29.80
C LYS A 714 -20.47 -27.50 -28.58
N SER A 715 -20.76 -28.77 -28.31
CA SER A 715 -21.49 -29.18 -27.12
C SER A 715 -20.60 -29.25 -25.87
N CYS A 716 -21.14 -28.79 -24.75
CA CYS A 716 -20.70 -29.14 -23.40
C CYS A 716 -21.88 -29.77 -22.68
N THR A 717 -21.90 -31.10 -22.64
CA THR A 717 -22.91 -31.91 -21.95
C THR A 717 -22.35 -32.49 -20.65
N ALA A 718 -23.20 -33.00 -19.77
CA ALA A 718 -22.77 -33.67 -18.54
C ALA A 718 -21.76 -34.82 -18.77
N THR A 719 -21.81 -35.49 -19.93
CA THR A 719 -20.86 -36.53 -20.35
C THR A 719 -19.53 -35.99 -20.90
N GLU A 720 -19.46 -34.69 -21.16
CA GLU A 720 -18.28 -34.01 -21.71
C GLU A 720 -17.56 -33.14 -20.67
N VAL A 721 -18.03 -33.12 -19.41
CA VAL A 721 -17.34 -32.41 -18.31
C VAL A 721 -15.89 -32.88 -18.21
N GLY A 722 -14.95 -31.94 -18.16
CA GLY A 722 -13.51 -32.21 -18.25
C GLY A 722 -12.89 -32.02 -19.64
N LYS A 723 -13.70 -31.97 -20.71
CA LYS A 723 -13.24 -31.73 -22.09
C LYS A 723 -12.68 -30.31 -22.23
N ILE A 724 -11.55 -30.19 -22.93
CA ILE A 724 -10.95 -28.91 -23.35
C ILE A 724 -11.05 -28.79 -24.86
N ILE A 725 -11.38 -27.59 -25.36
CA ILE A 725 -11.35 -27.23 -26.78
C ILE A 725 -10.68 -25.87 -26.99
N ASP A 726 -10.15 -25.65 -28.18
CA ASP A 726 -9.75 -24.33 -28.65
C ASP A 726 -10.96 -23.58 -29.24
N GLY A 727 -10.93 -22.25 -29.21
CA GLY A 727 -12.00 -21.40 -29.71
C GLY A 727 -12.18 -21.47 -31.22
N VAL A 728 -13.43 -21.39 -31.68
CA VAL A 728 -13.81 -21.49 -33.10
C VAL A 728 -13.53 -20.18 -33.87
N VAL A 729 -13.56 -19.03 -33.20
CA VAL A 729 -13.32 -17.71 -33.81
C VAL A 729 -11.99 -17.10 -33.33
N ILE A 730 -11.67 -17.28 -32.05
CA ILE A 730 -10.39 -16.93 -31.42
C ILE A 730 -9.72 -18.24 -30.97
N ASP A 731 -8.90 -18.81 -31.84
CA ASP A 731 -8.20 -20.08 -31.65
C ASP A 731 -7.22 -20.09 -30.45
N THR A 732 -6.70 -18.93 -30.07
CA THR A 732 -5.84 -18.77 -28.88
C THR A 732 -6.57 -18.87 -27.54
N ASN A 733 -7.90 -18.77 -27.51
CA ASN A 733 -8.71 -18.99 -26.30
C ASN A 733 -8.99 -20.49 -26.12
N ARG A 734 -8.83 -21.01 -24.90
CA ARG A 734 -9.15 -22.41 -24.56
C ARG A 734 -10.34 -22.47 -23.62
N TYR A 735 -11.28 -23.36 -23.89
CA TYR A 735 -12.52 -23.53 -23.14
C TYR A 735 -12.55 -24.89 -22.45
N TYR A 736 -13.04 -24.92 -21.21
CA TYR A 736 -13.22 -26.13 -20.41
C TYR A 736 -14.71 -26.37 -20.17
N CYS A 737 -15.15 -27.62 -20.32
CA CYS A 737 -16.54 -28.00 -20.09
C CYS A 737 -16.78 -28.33 -18.62
N THR A 738 -17.70 -27.60 -17.98
CA THR A 738 -18.20 -27.81 -16.62
C THR A 738 -19.64 -28.31 -16.65
N ALA A 739 -20.20 -28.67 -15.48
CA ALA A 739 -21.63 -28.99 -15.37
C ALA A 739 -22.54 -27.81 -15.81
N ASP A 740 -22.06 -26.57 -15.63
CA ASP A 740 -22.79 -25.34 -15.94
C ASP A 740 -22.50 -24.81 -17.36
N GLY A 741 -21.76 -25.58 -18.18
CA GLY A 741 -21.43 -25.25 -19.56
C GLY A 741 -19.94 -24.92 -19.79
N TRP A 742 -19.67 -24.29 -20.94
CA TRP A 742 -18.32 -23.86 -21.31
C TRP A 742 -17.87 -22.65 -20.49
N ILE A 743 -16.59 -22.65 -20.09
CA ILE A 743 -15.93 -21.51 -19.47
C ILE A 743 -14.57 -21.26 -20.15
N ASN A 744 -14.20 -19.99 -20.34
CA ASN A 744 -12.86 -19.65 -20.82
C ASN A 744 -11.85 -19.96 -19.69
N LEU A 745 -10.88 -20.83 -19.96
CA LEU A 745 -9.86 -21.22 -18.98
C LEU A 745 -9.01 -20.04 -18.50
N LYS A 746 -8.96 -18.93 -19.25
CA LYS A 746 -8.28 -17.68 -18.89
C LYS A 746 -8.87 -17.01 -17.65
N ASP A 747 -10.17 -17.17 -17.41
CA ASP A 747 -10.94 -16.43 -16.40
C ASP A 747 -11.19 -17.27 -15.13
N TRP A 748 -11.63 -16.63 -14.05
CA TRP A 748 -11.93 -17.34 -12.80
C TRP A 748 -13.24 -18.13 -12.89
N SER A 749 -13.16 -19.42 -12.57
CA SER A 749 -14.31 -20.22 -12.18
C SER A 749 -13.91 -21.27 -11.14
N TRP A 750 -14.79 -21.51 -10.18
CA TRP A 750 -14.69 -22.59 -9.20
C TRP A 750 -14.92 -23.99 -9.83
N GLY A 751 -15.47 -24.06 -11.05
CA GLY A 751 -15.58 -25.31 -11.81
C GLY A 751 -14.27 -25.79 -12.43
N VAL A 752 -13.18 -25.01 -12.37
CA VAL A 752 -11.84 -25.42 -12.87
C VAL A 752 -10.99 -25.89 -11.70
N SER A 753 -10.44 -27.10 -11.79
CA SER A 753 -9.53 -27.61 -10.75
C SER A 753 -8.14 -26.94 -10.79
N LYS A 754 -7.42 -26.93 -9.66
CA LYS A 754 -6.06 -26.35 -9.55
C LYS A 754 -5.05 -26.98 -10.51
N GLU A 755 -5.23 -28.26 -10.85
CA GLU A 755 -4.36 -29.01 -11.76
C GLU A 755 -4.36 -28.42 -13.19
N LEU A 756 -5.40 -27.66 -13.57
CA LEU A 756 -5.49 -26.92 -14.84
C LEU A 756 -4.97 -25.48 -14.74
N ARG A 757 -4.51 -25.04 -13.57
CA ARG A 757 -4.02 -23.67 -13.30
C ARG A 757 -2.50 -23.58 -13.07
N VAL A 758 -1.84 -24.72 -12.81
CA VAL A 758 -0.38 -24.79 -12.69
C VAL A 758 0.31 -24.57 -14.03
N ASN A 759 1.47 -23.92 -14.02
CA ASN A 759 2.29 -23.72 -15.21
C ASN A 759 2.91 -25.07 -15.66
N PRO A 760 2.57 -25.61 -16.85
CA PRO A 760 3.09 -26.91 -17.30
C PRO A 760 4.60 -26.91 -17.57
N GLU A 761 5.21 -25.74 -17.76
CA GLU A 761 6.66 -25.59 -18.02
C GLU A 761 7.50 -25.68 -16.73
N ILE A 762 6.87 -25.79 -15.54
CA ILE A 762 7.57 -25.88 -14.25
C ILE A 762 7.54 -27.31 -13.71
N THR A 763 8.73 -27.83 -13.38
CA THR A 763 8.87 -29.08 -12.63
C THR A 763 8.57 -28.86 -11.15
N TYR A 764 7.37 -29.24 -10.72
CA TYR A 764 6.95 -29.21 -9.31
C TYR A 764 7.49 -30.40 -8.53
N GLY A 765 7.91 -30.14 -7.28
CA GLY A 765 8.00 -31.17 -6.25
C GLY A 765 6.63 -31.47 -5.62
N SER A 766 6.62 -32.35 -4.63
CA SER A 766 5.44 -32.60 -3.80
C SER A 766 5.81 -32.84 -2.34
N MET A 767 4.84 -32.65 -1.46
CA MET A 767 4.90 -33.03 -0.04
C MET A 767 3.56 -33.61 0.39
N THR A 768 3.58 -34.54 1.35
CA THR A 768 2.36 -35.11 1.97
C THR A 768 2.26 -34.63 3.40
N ASP A 769 1.15 -33.99 3.78
CA ASP A 769 0.90 -33.57 5.16
C ASP A 769 0.53 -34.82 5.98
N SER A 770 1.39 -35.20 6.91
CA SER A 770 1.19 -36.40 7.73
C SER A 770 -0.01 -36.32 8.67
N ARG A 771 -0.62 -35.14 8.84
CA ARG A 771 -1.76 -34.92 9.75
C ARG A 771 -3.10 -35.30 9.13
N ASP A 772 -3.24 -35.16 7.81
CA ASP A 772 -4.47 -35.42 7.03
C ASP A 772 -4.26 -36.19 5.71
N ASN A 773 -3.02 -36.56 5.38
CA ASN A 773 -2.57 -37.23 4.15
C ASN A 773 -2.79 -36.44 2.85
N LYS A 774 -3.06 -35.13 2.90
CA LYS A 774 -3.16 -34.32 1.68
C LYS A 774 -1.80 -34.11 1.04
N VAL A 775 -1.74 -34.31 -0.28
CA VAL A 775 -0.55 -34.04 -1.09
C VAL A 775 -0.65 -32.64 -1.68
N TYR A 776 0.38 -31.84 -1.50
CA TYR A 776 0.50 -30.49 -2.05
C TYR A 776 1.70 -30.42 -3.00
N LYS A 777 1.55 -29.73 -4.13
CA LYS A 777 2.70 -29.37 -4.98
C LYS A 777 3.62 -28.37 -4.27
N THR A 778 4.91 -28.46 -4.54
CA THR A 778 5.94 -27.55 -4.02
C THR A 778 6.84 -27.07 -5.14
N VAL A 779 7.52 -25.95 -4.92
CA VAL A 779 8.51 -25.42 -5.86
C VAL A 779 9.70 -24.85 -5.09
N LYS A 780 10.91 -25.05 -5.62
CA LYS A 780 12.12 -24.45 -5.06
C LYS A 780 12.37 -23.10 -5.77
N ILE A 781 12.40 -22.02 -5.00
CA ILE A 781 12.67 -20.67 -5.49
C ILE A 781 13.89 -20.15 -4.74
N GLY A 782 15.01 -20.03 -5.45
CA GLY A 782 16.29 -19.73 -4.81
C GLY A 782 16.73 -20.86 -3.87
N ASN A 783 17.02 -20.52 -2.62
CA ASN A 783 17.34 -21.53 -1.59
C ASN A 783 16.08 -22.14 -0.96
N GLN A 784 14.98 -21.39 -0.91
CA GLN A 784 13.74 -21.72 -0.22
C GLN A 784 12.85 -22.71 -0.99
N VAL A 785 12.12 -23.57 -0.28
CA VAL A 785 11.08 -24.44 -0.85
C VAL A 785 9.70 -23.97 -0.39
N TRP A 786 8.89 -23.50 -1.34
CA TRP A 786 7.54 -22.99 -1.11
C TRP A 786 6.48 -24.04 -1.48
N MET A 787 5.34 -24.04 -0.78
CA MET A 787 4.13 -24.65 -1.33
C MET A 787 3.69 -23.91 -2.59
N ALA A 788 3.39 -24.66 -3.66
CA ALA A 788 2.79 -24.14 -4.90
C ALA A 788 1.25 -24.13 -4.86
N GLU A 789 0.66 -24.69 -3.79
CA GLU A 789 -0.77 -24.73 -3.51
C GLU A 789 -1.07 -24.13 -2.14
N ASN A 790 -2.30 -23.66 -1.92
CA ASN A 790 -2.72 -23.13 -0.63
C ASN A 790 -3.03 -24.29 0.35
N LEU A 791 -2.66 -24.12 1.63
CA LEU A 791 -2.94 -25.11 2.66
C LEU A 791 -4.45 -25.38 2.81
N ASN A 792 -4.84 -26.65 2.97
CA ASN A 792 -6.22 -27.11 3.13
C ASN A 792 -6.40 -27.99 4.39
N TYR A 793 -5.62 -27.73 5.43
CA TYR A 793 -5.70 -28.44 6.71
C TYR A 793 -6.86 -27.90 7.57
N ALA A 794 -7.59 -28.79 8.26
CA ALA A 794 -8.88 -28.46 8.89
C ALA A 794 -9.19 -29.18 10.22
N ASP A 795 -8.29 -30.02 10.73
CA ASP A 795 -8.55 -30.87 11.90
C ASP A 795 -8.55 -30.03 13.21
N SER A 796 -9.72 -29.47 13.53
CA SER A 796 -9.92 -28.68 14.75
C SER A 796 -9.95 -29.50 16.06
N VAL A 797 -9.81 -30.83 15.98
CA VAL A 797 -9.65 -31.70 17.16
C VAL A 797 -8.18 -31.77 17.55
N LYS A 798 -7.27 -31.97 16.58
CA LYS A 798 -5.82 -31.94 16.81
C LYS A 798 -5.25 -30.52 16.90
N THR A 799 -5.86 -29.55 16.22
CA THR A 799 -5.43 -28.16 16.21
C THR A 799 -6.58 -27.24 16.65
N PRO A 800 -6.80 -27.05 17.96
CA PRO A 800 -7.95 -26.31 18.49
C PRO A 800 -8.08 -24.87 17.96
N SER A 801 -6.97 -24.23 17.57
CA SER A 801 -6.94 -22.90 16.96
C SER A 801 -7.76 -22.78 15.66
N LEU A 802 -8.10 -23.89 15.00
CA LEU A 802 -8.92 -23.92 13.78
C LEU A 802 -10.43 -23.84 14.05
N LYS A 803 -10.87 -24.09 15.29
CA LYS A 803 -12.29 -24.24 15.64
C LYS A 803 -13.07 -22.94 15.39
N GLY A 804 -13.93 -22.93 14.36
CA GLY A 804 -14.66 -21.74 13.94
C GLY A 804 -13.78 -20.62 13.37
N LYS A 805 -12.57 -20.96 12.90
CA LYS A 805 -11.51 -20.01 12.48
C LYS A 805 -10.84 -20.37 11.14
N SER A 806 -11.37 -21.35 10.42
CA SER A 806 -11.01 -21.64 9.03
C SER A 806 -12.25 -21.95 8.19
N TRP A 807 -12.23 -21.58 6.91
CA TRP A 807 -13.37 -21.69 6.00
C TRP A 807 -12.92 -22.05 4.58
N CYS A 808 -13.84 -22.64 3.82
CA CYS A 808 -13.81 -22.62 2.36
C CYS A 808 -14.47 -21.33 1.87
N TYR A 809 -14.12 -20.86 0.67
CA TYR A 809 -14.78 -19.69 0.07
C TYR A 809 -16.29 -19.95 -0.08
N ASP A 810 -17.12 -18.96 0.25
CA ASP A 810 -18.59 -19.05 0.35
C ASP A 810 -19.12 -20.19 1.24
N ASN A 811 -18.29 -20.72 2.15
CA ASN A 811 -18.59 -21.89 2.99
C ASN A 811 -18.90 -23.19 2.20
N LYS A 812 -18.56 -23.24 0.91
CA LYS A 812 -18.73 -24.40 0.01
C LYS A 812 -17.53 -25.33 0.06
N GLU A 813 -17.72 -26.60 0.41
CA GLU A 813 -16.60 -27.54 0.62
C GLU A 813 -15.81 -27.82 -0.67
N GLU A 814 -16.51 -27.88 -1.80
CA GLU A 814 -15.96 -27.99 -3.15
C GLU A 814 -14.87 -26.93 -3.44
N ASN A 815 -15.06 -25.69 -2.99
CA ASN A 815 -14.11 -24.59 -3.20
C ASN A 815 -12.77 -24.82 -2.49
N CYS A 816 -12.77 -25.56 -1.37
CA CYS A 816 -11.53 -25.93 -0.67
C CYS A 816 -10.64 -26.90 -1.49
N PHE A 817 -11.23 -27.77 -2.32
CA PHE A 817 -10.46 -28.66 -3.18
C PHE A 817 -9.81 -27.91 -4.35
N VAL A 818 -10.48 -26.87 -4.84
CA VAL A 818 -9.98 -25.99 -5.91
C VAL A 818 -8.84 -25.10 -5.42
N ALA A 819 -8.96 -24.47 -4.26
CA ALA A 819 -8.04 -23.38 -3.91
C ALA A 819 -7.59 -23.30 -2.44
N GLY A 820 -7.78 -24.38 -1.68
CA GLY A 820 -7.38 -24.48 -0.27
C GLY A 820 -8.30 -23.71 0.68
N ARG A 821 -7.87 -23.59 1.94
CA ARG A 821 -8.62 -22.92 3.01
C ARG A 821 -8.16 -21.49 3.23
N LEU A 822 -9.10 -20.71 3.77
CA LEU A 822 -8.85 -19.40 4.34
C LEU A 822 -8.87 -19.54 5.87
N TYR A 823 -7.91 -18.94 6.55
CA TYR A 823 -7.70 -19.01 8.00
C TYR A 823 -7.76 -17.60 8.61
N THR A 824 -8.24 -17.45 9.85
CA THR A 824 -7.89 -16.24 10.63
C THR A 824 -6.39 -16.23 10.92
N TRP A 825 -5.81 -15.05 11.17
CA TRP A 825 -4.41 -14.97 11.61
C TRP A 825 -4.14 -15.85 12.86
N THR A 826 -5.06 -15.85 13.82
CA THR A 826 -4.96 -16.65 15.07
C THR A 826 -4.96 -18.17 14.84
N ALA A 827 -5.57 -18.62 13.73
CA ALA A 827 -5.52 -19.99 13.27
C ALA A 827 -4.21 -20.27 12.51
N ALA A 828 -3.76 -19.32 11.67
CA ALA A 828 -2.52 -19.45 10.91
C ALA A 828 -1.27 -19.59 11.80
N ILE A 829 -1.19 -18.85 12.91
CA ILE A 829 -0.10 -18.95 13.90
C ILE A 829 -0.26 -20.11 14.90
N ASP A 830 -1.38 -20.85 14.86
CA ASP A 830 -1.79 -21.86 15.86
C ASP A 830 -1.71 -21.36 17.32
N SER A 831 -2.38 -20.24 17.60
CA SER A 831 -2.30 -19.50 18.88
C SER A 831 -2.45 -20.33 20.16
N VAL A 832 -3.21 -21.43 20.14
CA VAL A 832 -3.43 -22.28 21.31
C VAL A 832 -2.23 -23.18 21.64
N MET A 833 -1.36 -23.49 20.67
CA MET A 833 -0.26 -24.46 20.81
C MET A 833 1.15 -23.82 20.77
N LEU A 834 1.24 -22.48 20.78
CA LEU A 834 2.52 -21.75 20.62
C LEU A 834 3.54 -21.91 21.76
N TYR A 835 3.13 -22.44 22.92
CA TYR A 835 4.02 -22.87 24.00
C TYR A 835 3.62 -24.28 24.48
N ASP A 836 4.62 -25.15 24.70
CA ASP A 836 4.46 -26.57 25.09
C ASP A 836 3.76 -26.79 26.46
N ASP A 837 3.57 -25.72 27.22
CA ASP A 837 3.06 -25.74 28.60
C ASP A 837 1.51 -25.80 28.68
N GLY A 838 0.81 -25.67 27.54
CA GLY A 838 -0.64 -25.82 27.45
C GLY A 838 -1.48 -24.58 27.83
N GLU A 839 -0.87 -23.46 28.22
CA GLU A 839 -1.59 -22.20 28.46
C GLU A 839 -1.88 -21.41 27.16
N GLY A 840 -1.18 -21.74 26.06
CA GLY A 840 -1.28 -21.05 24.76
C GLY A 840 -0.81 -19.60 24.81
N VAL A 841 -1.03 -18.86 23.73
CA VAL A 841 -0.77 -17.41 23.70
C VAL A 841 -2.06 -16.68 23.31
N ALA A 842 -2.40 -15.64 24.08
CA ALA A 842 -3.56 -14.79 23.85
C ALA A 842 -3.36 -13.87 22.63
N CYS A 843 -3.15 -14.44 21.45
CA CYS A 843 -2.91 -13.72 20.21
C CYS A 843 -4.19 -13.67 19.38
N GLY A 844 -4.94 -12.56 19.46
CA GLY A 844 -6.22 -12.44 18.76
C GLY A 844 -6.89 -11.07 18.80
N TYR A 845 -8.17 -11.06 18.43
CA TYR A 845 -9.01 -9.85 18.44
C TYR A 845 -9.08 -9.23 19.84
N GLY A 846 -8.80 -7.93 19.93
CA GLY A 846 -8.76 -7.20 21.20
C GLY A 846 -7.47 -7.33 22.00
N VAL A 847 -6.42 -8.00 21.48
CA VAL A 847 -5.10 -8.03 22.11
C VAL A 847 -4.10 -7.24 21.26
N GLU A 848 -3.48 -6.23 21.86
CA GLU A 848 -2.58 -5.29 21.18
C GLU A 848 -1.20 -5.91 20.92
N GLU A 849 -0.59 -6.51 21.94
CA GLU A 849 0.75 -7.13 21.89
C GLU A 849 0.68 -8.66 21.94
N CYS A 850 1.50 -9.33 21.13
CA CYS A 850 1.61 -10.79 21.06
C CYS A 850 3.07 -11.10 20.72
N GLN A 851 3.82 -11.72 21.63
CA GLN A 851 5.20 -12.12 21.35
C GLN A 851 5.22 -13.49 20.70
N LEU A 852 5.87 -13.58 19.53
CA LEU A 852 6.04 -14.82 18.77
C LEU A 852 7.54 -15.17 18.70
N PRO A 853 7.91 -16.46 18.66
CA PRO A 853 9.25 -16.89 18.29
C PRO A 853 9.65 -16.39 16.89
N GLU A 854 10.95 -16.25 16.61
CA GLU A 854 11.47 -15.83 15.30
C GLU A 854 10.97 -16.70 14.13
N LYS A 855 10.65 -17.96 14.41
CA LYS A 855 10.13 -18.93 13.45
C LYS A 855 9.04 -19.78 14.11
N ILE A 856 7.86 -19.83 13.49
CA ILE A 856 6.71 -20.60 14.00
C ILE A 856 6.21 -21.59 12.95
N GLN A 857 5.99 -22.84 13.35
CA GLN A 857 5.28 -23.79 12.49
C GLN A 857 3.86 -23.29 12.21
N GLY A 858 3.16 -22.87 13.27
CA GLY A 858 1.75 -22.50 13.18
C GLY A 858 0.91 -23.63 12.58
N VAL A 859 -0.03 -23.28 11.71
CA VAL A 859 -0.90 -24.25 11.01
C VAL A 859 -0.15 -25.12 10.00
N CYS A 860 1.10 -24.82 9.65
CA CYS A 860 1.85 -25.56 8.64
C CYS A 860 2.21 -26.99 9.06
N PRO A 861 2.48 -27.90 8.11
CA PRO A 861 2.87 -29.28 8.43
C PRO A 861 4.20 -29.35 9.20
N PRO A 862 4.47 -30.46 9.92
CA PRO A 862 5.77 -30.67 10.58
C PRO A 862 6.97 -30.50 9.63
N GLY A 863 7.95 -29.69 10.03
CA GLY A 863 9.12 -29.37 9.21
C GLY A 863 8.87 -28.34 8.10
N TRP A 864 7.72 -27.66 8.14
CA TRP A 864 7.38 -26.45 7.39
C TRP A 864 6.97 -25.35 8.36
N HIS A 865 6.98 -24.09 7.93
CA HIS A 865 6.60 -22.96 8.78
C HIS A 865 5.75 -21.93 8.05
N LEU A 866 5.08 -21.08 8.84
CA LEU A 866 4.43 -19.89 8.31
C LEU A 866 5.53 -18.89 7.92
N PRO A 867 5.54 -18.30 6.71
CA PRO A 867 6.63 -17.43 6.30
C PRO A 867 6.63 -16.11 7.08
N THR A 868 7.82 -15.65 7.45
CA THR A 868 8.03 -14.32 8.00
C THR A 868 7.87 -13.24 6.93
N GLY A 869 7.66 -11.99 7.34
CA GLY A 869 7.70 -10.84 6.45
C GLY A 869 9.02 -10.77 5.68
N ASP A 870 10.14 -11.12 6.31
CA ASP A 870 11.46 -11.12 5.65
C ASP A 870 11.61 -12.22 4.60
N GLU A 871 11.06 -13.41 4.81
CA GLU A 871 11.08 -14.49 3.81
C GLU A 871 10.19 -14.17 2.60
N TRP A 872 9.05 -13.49 2.82
CA TRP A 872 8.23 -12.92 1.74
C TRP A 872 8.99 -11.85 0.94
N LYS A 873 9.77 -11.00 1.63
CA LYS A 873 10.62 -9.98 1.00
C LYS A 873 11.81 -10.63 0.28
N GLU A 874 12.42 -11.69 0.80
CA GLU A 874 13.48 -12.47 0.12
C GLU A 874 12.94 -13.09 -1.20
N LEU A 875 11.78 -13.75 -1.15
CA LEU A 875 11.12 -14.29 -2.35
C LEU A 875 10.96 -13.23 -3.44
N ILE A 876 10.47 -12.04 -3.08
CA ILE A 876 10.07 -11.00 -4.05
C ILE A 876 11.19 -10.04 -4.46
N VAL A 877 12.10 -9.70 -3.55
CA VAL A 877 13.22 -8.78 -3.83
C VAL A 877 14.43 -9.55 -4.34
N ILE A 878 14.82 -10.64 -3.68
CA ILE A 878 16.08 -11.34 -3.96
C ILE A 878 15.92 -12.34 -5.11
N TYR A 879 14.93 -13.23 -5.07
CA TYR A 879 14.78 -14.27 -6.10
C TYR A 879 13.94 -13.83 -7.31
N ILE A 880 13.02 -12.89 -7.13
CA ILE A 880 12.22 -12.29 -8.21
C ILE A 880 12.89 -11.05 -8.83
N GLY A 881 13.78 -10.37 -8.09
CA GLY A 881 14.48 -9.15 -8.52
C GLY A 881 13.75 -7.84 -8.25
N GLY A 882 12.67 -7.85 -7.46
CA GLY A 882 11.85 -6.67 -7.14
C GLY A 882 11.06 -6.10 -8.33
N GLY A 883 10.53 -4.89 -8.14
CA GLY A 883 9.96 -4.05 -9.21
C GLY A 883 8.55 -4.41 -9.69
N VAL A 884 8.15 -3.74 -10.78
CA VAL A 884 6.76 -3.64 -11.28
C VAL A 884 6.10 -4.95 -11.73
N ASP A 885 6.87 -6.02 -11.91
CA ASP A 885 6.41 -7.31 -12.46
C ASP A 885 6.44 -8.48 -11.43
N ALA A 886 6.73 -8.21 -10.16
CA ALA A 886 6.81 -9.25 -9.12
C ALA A 886 5.52 -10.10 -8.99
N GLY A 887 4.36 -9.44 -8.94
CA GLY A 887 3.07 -10.11 -8.92
C GLY A 887 2.75 -10.84 -10.22
N LYS A 888 3.18 -10.32 -11.38
CA LYS A 888 3.07 -11.05 -12.66
C LYS A 888 3.86 -12.37 -12.64
N LYS A 889 5.03 -12.42 -12.01
CA LYS A 889 5.83 -13.65 -11.88
C LYS A 889 5.24 -14.69 -10.90
N LEU A 890 4.47 -14.24 -9.89
CA LEU A 890 3.86 -15.10 -8.86
C LEU A 890 2.44 -15.59 -9.19
N LYS A 891 1.66 -14.79 -9.91
CA LYS A 891 0.29 -15.12 -10.32
C LYS A 891 0.28 -16.31 -11.28
N SER A 892 -0.72 -17.19 -11.14
CA SER A 892 -1.03 -18.24 -12.11
C SER A 892 -1.21 -17.68 -13.53
N GLN A 893 -0.92 -18.51 -14.54
CA GLN A 893 -1.08 -18.14 -15.96
C GLN A 893 -2.53 -17.89 -16.37
N THR A 894 -3.48 -18.40 -15.58
CA THR A 894 -4.92 -18.30 -15.81
C THR A 894 -5.70 -18.10 -14.52
N GLY A 895 -6.93 -17.62 -14.64
CA GLY A 895 -7.88 -17.46 -13.54
C GLY A 895 -8.00 -16.06 -12.95
N TRP A 896 -7.24 -15.07 -13.42
CA TRP A 896 -7.35 -13.69 -12.96
C TRP A 896 -8.23 -12.90 -13.92
N ASN A 897 -9.32 -12.33 -13.39
CA ASN A 897 -10.30 -11.53 -14.11
C ASN A 897 -9.72 -10.14 -14.44
N GLY A 898 -8.74 -10.12 -15.35
CA GLY A 898 -7.88 -8.98 -15.65
C GLY A 898 -6.50 -9.45 -16.13
N ARG A 899 -5.43 -9.03 -15.44
CA ARG A 899 -4.06 -9.41 -15.78
C ARG A 899 -3.67 -10.73 -15.11
N ASN A 900 -3.75 -11.81 -15.87
CA ASN A 900 -3.10 -13.08 -15.55
C ASN A 900 -1.59 -12.92 -15.37
N GLY A 901 -0.97 -13.85 -14.64
CA GLY A 901 0.46 -13.91 -14.47
C GLY A 901 1.18 -14.63 -15.60
N ALA A 902 2.50 -14.72 -15.46
CA ALA A 902 3.36 -15.61 -16.23
C ALA A 902 3.66 -16.92 -15.48
N ASP A 903 3.43 -16.95 -14.16
CA ASP A 903 3.85 -17.99 -13.22
C ASP A 903 5.28 -18.48 -13.47
N ALA A 904 6.20 -17.54 -13.66
CA ALA A 904 7.57 -17.79 -14.14
C ALA A 904 8.44 -18.58 -13.14
N LEU A 905 7.96 -18.75 -11.90
CA LEU A 905 8.63 -19.46 -10.82
C LEU A 905 7.81 -20.63 -10.28
N GLY A 906 6.67 -20.96 -10.89
CA GLY A 906 5.76 -22.00 -10.41
C GLY A 906 5.17 -21.73 -9.02
N PHE A 907 5.05 -20.46 -8.62
CA PHE A 907 4.36 -20.14 -7.38
C PHE A 907 2.85 -20.35 -7.51
N CYS A 908 2.26 -20.22 -8.70
CA CYS A 908 0.85 -20.49 -8.99
C CYS A 908 -0.10 -19.85 -7.96
N ALA A 909 0.01 -18.54 -7.74
CA ALA A 909 -0.95 -17.83 -6.90
C ALA A 909 -2.31 -17.72 -7.61
N LEU A 910 -3.33 -18.32 -7.01
CA LEU A 910 -4.72 -18.27 -7.44
C LEU A 910 -5.46 -17.08 -6.77
N PRO A 911 -6.35 -16.36 -7.49
CA PRO A 911 -7.15 -15.25 -6.95
C PRO A 911 -8.37 -15.74 -6.19
N VAL A 912 -8.14 -16.26 -4.99
CA VAL A 912 -9.20 -16.90 -4.18
C VAL A 912 -10.04 -15.92 -3.38
N GLY A 913 -9.78 -14.62 -3.47
CA GLY A 913 -10.42 -13.61 -2.63
C GLY A 913 -10.02 -13.69 -1.15
N TYR A 914 -10.86 -13.12 -0.29
CA TYR A 914 -10.72 -13.17 1.17
C TYR A 914 -12.05 -12.91 1.88
N SER A 915 -12.08 -13.05 3.21
CA SER A 915 -13.17 -12.52 4.04
C SER A 915 -12.65 -11.43 4.98
N GLY A 916 -13.34 -10.29 5.03
CA GLY A 916 -13.08 -9.20 5.97
C GLY A 916 -13.76 -9.37 7.34
N ASN A 917 -14.54 -10.43 7.55
CA ASN A 917 -15.42 -10.58 8.71
C ASN A 917 -15.59 -12.05 9.11
N ALA A 918 -14.48 -12.74 9.45
CA ALA A 918 -14.48 -14.10 10.00
C ALA A 918 -15.44 -15.08 9.27
N GLY A 919 -15.39 -15.11 7.93
CA GLY A 919 -16.18 -16.03 7.09
C GLY A 919 -17.65 -15.65 6.88
N ARG A 920 -18.13 -14.51 7.40
CA ARG A 920 -19.52 -14.03 7.26
C ARG A 920 -19.80 -13.27 5.94
N GLY A 921 -18.99 -13.51 4.92
CA GLY A 921 -19.02 -12.80 3.64
C GLY A 921 -17.63 -12.82 3.02
N PHE A 922 -17.57 -13.17 1.74
CA PHE A 922 -16.33 -13.30 0.98
C PHE A 922 -16.34 -12.32 -0.20
N SER A 923 -15.17 -11.92 -0.67
CA SER A 923 -15.05 -10.93 -1.74
C SER A 923 -13.79 -11.16 -2.56
N ASN A 924 -13.80 -10.60 -3.77
CA ASN A 924 -12.65 -10.52 -4.69
C ASN A 924 -12.12 -11.87 -5.22
N ALA A 925 -12.91 -12.96 -5.21
CA ALA A 925 -12.59 -14.13 -6.03
C ALA A 925 -12.43 -13.74 -7.51
N GLY A 926 -11.42 -14.31 -8.18
CA GLY A 926 -10.98 -13.91 -9.52
C GLY A 926 -10.20 -12.59 -9.59
N GLN A 927 -10.25 -11.75 -8.55
CA GLN A 927 -9.67 -10.40 -8.55
C GLN A 927 -8.45 -10.24 -7.64
N GLU A 928 -8.40 -10.93 -6.50
CA GLU A 928 -7.39 -10.73 -5.48
C GLU A 928 -7.04 -12.04 -4.75
N THR A 929 -5.85 -12.10 -4.15
CA THR A 929 -5.52 -13.11 -3.13
C THR A 929 -4.62 -12.50 -2.07
N ARG A 930 -4.67 -13.06 -0.86
CA ARG A 930 -3.83 -12.66 0.27
C ARG A 930 -3.30 -13.88 0.99
N PHE A 931 -2.05 -13.79 1.44
CA PHE A 931 -1.36 -14.86 2.17
C PHE A 931 -0.88 -14.35 3.52
N TRP A 932 -1.14 -15.11 4.58
CA TRP A 932 -0.61 -14.81 5.90
C TRP A 932 0.91 -15.00 6.00
N GLY A 933 1.50 -14.13 6.81
CA GLY A 933 2.80 -14.29 7.45
C GLY A 933 2.78 -13.59 8.81
N PHE A 934 3.96 -13.35 9.37
CA PHE A 934 4.14 -12.53 10.57
C PHE A 934 5.47 -11.76 10.50
N GLU A 935 5.54 -10.58 11.12
CA GLU A 935 6.84 -9.89 11.31
C GLU A 935 7.51 -10.38 12.61
N ARG A 936 8.80 -10.10 12.78
CA ARG A 936 9.60 -10.57 13.94
C ARG A 936 9.11 -10.04 15.30
N ASP A 937 8.35 -8.94 15.30
CA ASP A 937 7.71 -8.38 16.49
C ASP A 937 6.43 -9.13 16.90
N GLY A 938 6.04 -10.17 16.15
CA GLY A 938 4.82 -10.94 16.35
C GLY A 938 3.56 -10.32 15.72
N SER A 939 3.69 -9.21 14.97
CA SER A 939 2.55 -8.58 14.32
C SER A 939 2.07 -9.37 13.08
N PRO A 940 0.76 -9.31 12.74
CA PRO A 940 0.24 -9.92 11.52
C PRO A 940 0.85 -9.30 10.27
N TYR A 941 1.35 -10.12 9.35
CA TYR A 941 1.80 -9.69 8.03
C TYR A 941 0.95 -10.32 6.95
N TYR A 942 0.71 -9.62 5.84
CA TYR A 942 0.22 -10.30 4.64
C TYR A 942 0.86 -9.80 3.35
N SER A 943 1.07 -10.75 2.45
CA SER A 943 1.39 -10.54 1.04
C SER A 943 0.10 -10.58 0.22
N SER A 944 -0.02 -9.75 -0.81
CA SER A 944 -1.24 -9.59 -1.62
C SER A 944 -0.94 -9.48 -3.12
N LEU A 945 -1.83 -10.03 -3.95
CA LEU A 945 -1.76 -9.96 -5.40
C LEU A 945 -3.14 -9.59 -5.97
N ASN A 946 -3.16 -8.76 -7.02
CA ASN A 946 -4.37 -8.19 -7.60
C ASN A 946 -4.40 -8.36 -9.13
N SER A 947 -5.58 -8.51 -9.73
CA SER A 947 -5.82 -8.63 -11.18
C SER A 947 -5.46 -7.37 -11.97
N ASN A 948 -5.59 -6.18 -11.38
CA ASN A 948 -5.36 -4.90 -12.04
C ASN A 948 -3.89 -4.46 -12.00
N SER A 949 -3.04 -5.14 -11.23
CA SER A 949 -1.64 -4.79 -11.03
C SER A 949 -0.69 -5.93 -11.42
N ASN A 950 0.55 -5.57 -11.76
CA ASN A 950 1.65 -6.52 -11.91
C ASN A 950 2.55 -6.57 -10.66
N LEU A 951 2.31 -5.68 -9.69
CA LEU A 951 3.02 -5.61 -8.40
C LEU A 951 2.53 -6.71 -7.44
N ALA A 952 3.40 -7.07 -6.49
CA ALA A 952 2.99 -7.68 -5.22
C ALA A 952 2.86 -6.58 -4.16
N GLY A 953 1.75 -6.57 -3.43
CA GLY A 953 1.47 -5.59 -2.38
C GLY A 953 1.79 -6.17 -1.01
N PHE A 954 2.47 -5.40 -0.16
CA PHE A 954 2.84 -5.78 1.20
C PHE A 954 2.17 -4.89 2.21
N GLN A 955 1.68 -5.49 3.29
CA GLN A 955 1.14 -4.71 4.39
C GLN A 955 1.35 -5.47 5.71
N SER A 956 2.05 -4.83 6.65
CA SER A 956 1.91 -5.17 8.05
C SER A 956 0.52 -4.75 8.52
N GLY A 957 -0.11 -5.60 9.32
CA GLY A 957 -1.19 -5.16 10.19
C GLY A 957 -0.58 -4.29 11.28
N ALA A 958 -0.78 -2.98 11.18
CA ALA A 958 -0.26 -2.03 12.17
C ALA A 958 -0.54 -2.51 13.60
N VAL A 959 0.48 -2.45 14.46
CA VAL A 959 0.40 -2.83 15.88
C VAL A 959 -0.83 -2.14 16.50
N GLY A 960 -1.74 -2.93 17.09
CA GLY A 960 -3.02 -2.45 17.63
C GLY A 960 -4.24 -2.43 16.68
N SER A 961 -4.10 -2.72 15.37
CA SER A 961 -5.23 -2.81 14.45
C SER A 961 -6.05 -4.11 14.65
N TYR A 962 -6.89 -4.11 15.69
CA TYR A 962 -7.76 -5.21 16.11
C TYR A 962 -8.60 -5.82 14.97
N ILE A 963 -8.96 -5.02 13.96
CA ILE A 963 -9.77 -5.43 12.81
C ILE A 963 -9.04 -6.48 11.95
N VAL A 964 -7.72 -6.32 11.73
CA VAL A 964 -6.95 -7.18 10.82
C VAL A 964 -6.88 -8.63 11.30
N LYS A 965 -6.92 -8.86 12.62
CA LYS A 965 -6.89 -10.21 13.21
C LYS A 965 -8.20 -11.02 12.97
N ASN A 966 -9.28 -10.38 12.53
CA ASN A 966 -10.55 -11.01 12.11
C ASN A 966 -10.64 -11.28 10.60
N TYR A 967 -9.67 -10.82 9.81
CA TYR A 967 -9.62 -11.14 8.39
C TYR A 967 -9.25 -12.61 8.17
N VAL A 968 -9.59 -13.11 6.98
CA VAL A 968 -9.44 -14.53 6.64
C VAL A 968 -8.74 -14.67 5.29
N TYR A 969 -7.49 -15.14 5.31
CA TYR A 969 -6.58 -15.23 4.16
C TYR A 969 -6.02 -16.66 3.98
N SER A 970 -5.47 -16.95 2.81
CA SER A 970 -4.79 -18.22 2.55
C SER A 970 -3.48 -18.35 3.32
N VAL A 971 -3.01 -19.58 3.47
CA VAL A 971 -1.66 -19.88 3.99
C VAL A 971 -0.85 -20.59 2.92
N ARG A 972 0.40 -20.14 2.76
CA ARG A 972 1.44 -20.76 1.93
C ARG A 972 2.59 -21.09 2.86
N CYS A 973 2.83 -22.38 3.10
CA CYS A 973 3.91 -22.79 3.97
C CYS A 973 5.25 -22.78 3.23
N LEU A 974 6.30 -22.49 3.99
CA LEU A 974 7.69 -22.44 3.54
C LEU A 974 8.52 -23.51 4.25
N LYS A 975 9.66 -23.86 3.65
CA LYS A 975 10.68 -24.73 4.21
C LYS A 975 12.07 -24.32 3.72
N ASP A 976 13.04 -24.39 4.62
CA ASP A 976 14.47 -24.09 4.39
C ASP A 976 15.20 -25.25 3.67
#